data_AF-A0A2G5XA18-F1
#
_entry.id   AF-A0A2G5XA18-F1
#
_cell.length_a   1.000
_cell.length_b   1.000
_cell.length_c   1.000
_cell.angle_alpha   90.00
_cell.angle_beta   90.00
_cell.angle_gamma   90.00
#
_symmetry.space_group_name_H-M   'P 1'
#
loop_
_entity.id
_entity.type
_entity.pdbx_description
1 polymer ?
#
loop_
_entity_poly.entity_id
_entity_poly.type
_entity_poly.pdbx_seq_one_letter_code
_entity_poly.pdbx_strand_id
1 'polypeptide(L)'
;MSTNHEFLQQTATYGQIFSNNEDDERKAKTTLLANKIIDKEYTIAFAGHFSAGKSSTINALTGDDLLPSSPIPTSANIVKVHKADEDYAIIHRVDGSAIKFSGHGFSEGVKAYSKDGAEVSLVEIGHTQSNLPEGITVMDTPGVDSTDDAHRLSTESSLHLADLVFYTMDYNHVQSEMNFRFTKELMRYNSNVYLIINQIDKHRDSELSFDEFKKSVEDSFKLWGVEPKGIFYTSLKQLDHPHNDFEKVKAIVDGSIEHREENFEQNIEQSLLKLKDEHMTYLQQQVDDLKENHSEILSESEWDQFEELNQDLKDAKKRLELVSGDEFYVNFEKERNELLSNAGLAPFETRELLKGHLEAKSPKFKVGLLFGAKKTAEERERRRQKLEDNISGLAHTQIEIYMKSLMKSSLKQAGILTDERSLAIDNIDLTLPFDEVDEQLHVQEVITGETILNYAEQMKRAIHLVYKRKTDKWKQEMSVIAKESGGEQSGPLVETIAMLQEKVDALKEMNKWLERMKWVDKEIANPSAPTRMGRDQLIAKWEQPKKIETIEYVAKEEVQETTAEEVEEVVEEQRQVVDSEKAIIHAQHIANSVEAIPGFAETAAYLMTKADRLKGQEFTVALFGAFSAGKSSFSNALIGEKVLPVSPNPTTAAINRIRPVSETHVHNTADIHLKDVATMTEDVALSFGALGIDISSLEDAFNKTDAAMKQPLEDENLHIHKSFISAFQRGYPLYTPALGTTLTVEREEFTKFVAQEERSCFVDSIDFFYDCPLTRHGITLVDTPGADSINARHTDVAFEYIRNADAILFVTYYNHAFARADREFLIQLGRVKDAFELDKMFFIVNAIDLASNEEEGEEVKGFVANELQKFGIRNPRVHGISSLEALEGKLTEQPNPLMVDFEEKFYSFLEHDLRAQVVQALEEETTKTIDRLASLIDRTIQNRSRKAERLEELATAEKAIKERFEKSASEILVKSTQDELSELVYYILQRVFLRFGDFFKEGYSPSTFAKNSSDKALKIALAETVNMVGFDLTQELKVTNLRILQYMKKQLLERQRMEVRSLSEMDQSIVPSPYEPNDKDMLSFETPYEDPMKYSAVNKSFKNQKSFFERGDRDILKAKLEEILKKDASSYLGDQKERIEKWADLWIDDEAEALRVHLLQESLVQIESERTLLDGSEQLEQWQKTYEKIRQEELVQ
;
A
#
# COMPACT_ATOMS: atom_id res chain seq x y z
N MET A 1 -32.68 -39.64 20.98
CA MET A 1 -32.72 -39.24 19.56
C MET A 1 -31.36 -39.62 18.99
N SER A 2 -31.26 -40.13 17.75
CA SER A 2 -29.94 -40.46 17.19
C SER A 2 -29.09 -39.19 17.07
N THR A 3 -27.78 -39.30 17.22
CA THR A 3 -26.80 -38.19 17.06
C THR A 3 -27.04 -37.44 15.74
N ASN A 4 -27.32 -38.15 14.65
CA ASN A 4 -27.63 -37.56 13.34
C ASN A 4 -28.87 -36.65 13.34
N HIS A 5 -29.90 -36.95 14.15
CA HIS A 5 -31.10 -36.11 14.20
C HIS A 5 -30.84 -34.79 14.94
N GLU A 6 -29.95 -34.81 15.93
CA GLU A 6 -29.53 -33.59 16.63
C GLU A 6 -28.69 -32.68 15.73
N PHE A 7 -27.75 -33.26 14.96
CA PHE A 7 -27.01 -32.52 13.94
C PHE A 7 -27.90 -31.93 12.86
N LEU A 8 -28.90 -32.69 12.37
CA LEU A 8 -29.83 -32.18 11.35
C LEU A 8 -30.66 -30.98 11.87
N GLN A 9 -31.06 -30.98 13.14
CA GLN A 9 -31.75 -29.84 13.76
C GLN A 9 -30.86 -28.59 13.90
N GLN A 10 -29.59 -28.78 14.25
CA GLN A 10 -28.63 -27.68 14.33
C GLN A 10 -28.37 -27.08 12.94
N THR A 11 -28.14 -27.93 11.93
CA THR A 11 -27.95 -27.52 10.54
C THR A 11 -29.17 -26.73 10.01
N ALA A 12 -30.39 -27.17 10.30
CA ALA A 12 -31.61 -26.47 9.90
C ALA A 12 -31.81 -25.11 10.59
N THR A 13 -31.32 -24.97 11.84
CA THR A 13 -31.38 -23.71 12.57
C THR A 13 -30.49 -22.66 11.91
N TYR A 14 -29.29 -23.06 11.50
CA TYR A 14 -28.36 -22.21 10.76
C TYR A 14 -28.93 -21.81 9.40
N GLY A 15 -29.48 -22.77 8.65
CA GLY A 15 -30.09 -22.49 7.34
C GLY A 15 -31.23 -21.47 7.39
N GLN A 16 -32.05 -21.46 8.46
CA GLN A 16 -33.12 -20.48 8.61
C GLN A 16 -32.58 -19.07 8.94
N ILE A 17 -31.55 -18.98 9.77
CA ILE A 17 -30.92 -17.70 10.13
C ILE A 17 -30.30 -17.06 8.89
N PHE A 18 -29.60 -17.87 8.08
CA PHE A 18 -28.99 -17.42 6.83
C PHE A 18 -30.06 -16.95 5.83
N SER A 19 -31.19 -17.65 5.73
CA SER A 19 -32.31 -17.23 4.88
C SER A 19 -32.95 -15.90 5.29
N ASN A 20 -32.97 -15.55 6.58
CA ASN A 20 -33.53 -14.27 7.05
C ASN A 20 -32.63 -13.07 6.73
N ASN A 21 -31.35 -13.34 6.48
CA ASN A 21 -30.33 -12.35 6.15
C ASN A 21 -30.03 -12.28 4.65
N GLU A 22 -30.85 -12.94 3.81
CA GLU A 22 -30.68 -12.98 2.35
C GLU A 22 -29.33 -13.62 1.93
N ASP A 23 -28.78 -14.48 2.81
CA ASP A 23 -27.56 -15.24 2.56
C ASP A 23 -27.91 -16.60 1.94
N ASP A 24 -28.07 -16.61 0.61
CA ASP A 24 -28.42 -17.83 -0.11
C ASP A 24 -27.23 -18.83 -0.23
N GLU A 25 -25.98 -18.36 -0.17
CA GLU A 25 -24.79 -19.20 -0.31
C GLU A 25 -24.57 -20.10 0.92
N ARG A 26 -24.47 -19.54 2.13
CA ARG A 26 -24.26 -20.36 3.35
C ARG A 26 -25.50 -21.21 3.63
N LYS A 27 -26.69 -20.72 3.28
CA LYS A 27 -27.93 -21.51 3.30
C LYS A 27 -27.85 -22.72 2.36
N ALA A 28 -27.30 -22.59 1.15
CA ALA A 28 -27.05 -23.72 0.27
C ALA A 28 -26.07 -24.71 0.90
N LYS A 29 -24.99 -24.24 1.55
CA LYS A 29 -24.04 -25.12 2.27
C LYS A 29 -24.68 -25.90 3.42
N THR A 30 -25.61 -25.31 4.18
CA THR A 30 -26.37 -26.06 5.20
C THR A 30 -27.21 -27.18 4.58
N THR A 31 -27.70 -26.99 3.35
CA THR A 31 -28.41 -28.04 2.60
C THR A 31 -27.46 -29.16 2.16
N LEU A 32 -26.22 -28.84 1.75
CA LEU A 32 -25.20 -29.84 1.42
C LEU A 32 -24.81 -30.69 2.64
N LEU A 33 -24.57 -30.04 3.79
CA LEU A 33 -24.28 -30.74 5.04
C LEU A 33 -25.46 -31.61 5.50
N ALA A 34 -26.69 -31.12 5.34
CA ALA A 34 -27.89 -31.92 5.63
C ALA A 34 -27.99 -33.17 4.75
N ASN A 35 -27.73 -33.05 3.43
CA ASN A 35 -27.69 -34.21 2.54
C ASN A 35 -26.60 -35.20 2.95
N LYS A 36 -25.37 -34.74 3.28
CA LYS A 36 -24.31 -35.62 3.81
C LYS A 36 -24.77 -36.41 5.03
N ILE A 37 -25.46 -35.76 5.98
CA ILE A 37 -25.99 -36.40 7.20
C ILE A 37 -27.08 -37.45 6.89
N ILE A 38 -27.91 -37.19 5.88
CA ILE A 38 -29.01 -38.08 5.45
C ILE A 38 -28.46 -39.28 4.67
N ASP A 39 -27.60 -39.04 3.68
CA ASP A 39 -27.10 -40.01 2.71
C ASP A 39 -25.91 -40.84 3.24
N LYS A 40 -25.28 -40.36 4.33
CA LYS A 40 -24.12 -40.98 4.99
C LYS A 40 -22.88 -41.13 4.08
N GLU A 41 -22.69 -40.26 3.10
CA GLU A 41 -21.56 -40.32 2.16
C GLU A 41 -20.18 -40.22 2.84
N TYR A 42 -19.19 -40.99 2.36
CA TYR A 42 -17.77 -40.83 2.72
C TYR A 42 -17.01 -40.20 1.55
N THR A 43 -16.49 -38.99 1.77
CA THR A 43 -15.94 -38.13 0.72
C THR A 43 -14.42 -38.01 0.84
N ILE A 44 -13.69 -38.27 -0.24
CA ILE A 44 -12.25 -38.01 -0.38
C ILE A 44 -12.07 -36.81 -1.29
N ALA A 45 -11.42 -35.75 -0.83
CA ALA A 45 -11.18 -34.57 -1.65
C ALA A 45 -9.73 -34.46 -2.13
N PHE A 46 -9.55 -34.01 -3.36
CA PHE A 46 -8.25 -33.61 -3.90
C PHE A 46 -8.20 -32.08 -3.94
N ALA A 47 -7.32 -31.51 -3.12
CA ALA A 47 -7.03 -30.09 -2.98
C ALA A 47 -5.64 -29.77 -3.50
N GLY A 48 -5.31 -28.49 -3.69
CA GLY A 48 -4.00 -28.10 -4.22
C GLY A 48 -4.05 -26.85 -5.07
N HIS A 49 -2.89 -26.27 -5.33
CA HIS A 49 -2.75 -25.09 -6.18
C HIS A 49 -3.30 -25.34 -7.59
N PHE A 50 -3.55 -24.26 -8.31
CA PHE A 50 -3.90 -24.32 -9.71
C PHE A 50 -2.80 -25.06 -10.47
N SER A 51 -3.20 -25.87 -11.46
CA SER A 51 -2.26 -26.70 -12.26
C SER A 51 -1.47 -27.78 -11.50
N ALA A 52 -1.72 -28.01 -10.20
CA ALA A 52 -1.02 -29.06 -9.43
C ALA A 52 -1.34 -30.50 -9.91
N GLY A 53 -2.32 -30.68 -10.81
CA GLY A 53 -2.69 -31.96 -11.42
C GLY A 53 -3.69 -32.80 -10.61
N LYS A 54 -4.61 -32.14 -9.90
CA LYS A 54 -5.70 -32.75 -9.12
C LYS A 54 -6.64 -33.58 -10.00
N SER A 55 -7.27 -32.96 -10.99
CA SER A 55 -8.22 -33.59 -11.93
C SER A 55 -7.59 -34.75 -12.69
N SER A 56 -6.33 -34.60 -13.12
CA SER A 56 -5.56 -35.67 -13.76
C SER A 56 -5.34 -36.86 -12.81
N THR A 57 -5.09 -36.61 -11.52
CA THR A 57 -4.93 -37.66 -10.51
C THR A 57 -6.26 -38.41 -10.30
N ILE A 58 -7.38 -37.69 -10.29
CA ILE A 58 -8.72 -38.29 -10.16
C ILE A 58 -9.04 -39.16 -11.38
N ASN A 59 -8.82 -38.67 -12.61
CA ASN A 59 -9.02 -39.46 -13.83
C ASN A 59 -8.19 -40.76 -13.82
N ALA A 60 -6.95 -40.68 -13.33
CA ALA A 60 -6.10 -41.86 -13.18
C ALA A 60 -6.62 -42.85 -12.13
N LEU A 61 -7.23 -42.37 -11.04
CA LEU A 61 -7.82 -43.21 -9.99
C LEU A 61 -9.15 -43.86 -10.43
N THR A 62 -10.00 -43.13 -11.16
CA THR A 62 -11.26 -43.64 -11.67
C THR A 62 -11.03 -44.64 -12.81
N GLY A 63 -9.97 -44.45 -13.59
CA GLY A 63 -9.57 -45.30 -14.72
C GLY A 63 -9.98 -44.77 -16.09
N ASP A 64 -10.61 -43.59 -16.16
CA ASP A 64 -11.13 -42.96 -17.38
C ASP A 64 -10.97 -41.43 -17.35
N ASP A 65 -10.85 -40.79 -18.52
CA ASP A 65 -10.68 -39.34 -18.69
C ASP A 65 -12.01 -38.58 -18.57
N LEU A 66 -12.48 -38.39 -17.33
CA LEU A 66 -13.78 -37.82 -17.01
C LEU A 66 -13.74 -36.30 -16.79
N LEU A 67 -12.67 -35.76 -16.18
CA LEU A 67 -12.53 -34.35 -15.80
C LEU A 67 -11.58 -33.57 -16.74
N PRO A 68 -11.84 -32.28 -17.03
CA PRO A 68 -10.89 -31.42 -17.77
C PRO A 68 -9.65 -31.05 -16.93
N SER A 69 -8.52 -30.74 -17.61
CA SER A 69 -7.29 -30.23 -17.00
C SER A 69 -6.80 -28.96 -17.71
N SER A 70 -6.96 -27.77 -17.12
CA SER A 70 -6.43 -26.49 -17.65
C SER A 70 -5.61 -25.76 -16.57
N PRO A 71 -4.68 -24.83 -16.90
CA PRO A 71 -3.83 -24.05 -15.96
C PRO A 71 -4.30 -22.62 -15.65
N ILE A 72 -5.42 -22.20 -16.24
CA ILE A 72 -6.14 -20.99 -15.85
C ILE A 72 -7.25 -21.38 -14.88
N PRO A 73 -7.56 -20.58 -13.84
CA PRO A 73 -8.68 -20.82 -12.92
C PRO A 73 -9.93 -21.39 -13.61
N THR A 74 -10.05 -22.72 -13.67
CA THR A 74 -11.24 -23.38 -14.22
C THR A 74 -12.34 -23.18 -13.21
N SER A 75 -13.51 -22.84 -13.75
CA SER A 75 -14.64 -22.34 -12.99
C SER A 75 -15.02 -23.20 -11.78
N ALA A 76 -15.63 -22.55 -10.78
CA ALA A 76 -15.80 -22.95 -9.38
C ALA A 76 -16.66 -24.21 -9.10
N ASN A 77 -16.70 -25.14 -10.03
CA ASN A 77 -17.57 -26.31 -9.99
C ASN A 77 -16.89 -27.45 -9.23
N ILE A 78 -17.53 -27.89 -8.14
CA ILE A 78 -17.16 -29.10 -7.43
C ILE A 78 -17.59 -30.28 -8.29
N VAL A 79 -16.70 -31.25 -8.52
CA VAL A 79 -17.05 -32.48 -9.25
C VAL A 79 -16.94 -33.68 -8.32
N LYS A 80 -18.05 -34.41 -8.16
CA LYS A 80 -18.12 -35.66 -7.40
C LYS A 80 -18.13 -36.83 -8.37
N VAL A 81 -17.28 -37.83 -8.11
CA VAL A 81 -17.23 -39.08 -8.86
C VAL A 81 -17.37 -40.25 -7.90
N HIS A 82 -18.30 -41.15 -8.18
CA HIS A 82 -18.51 -42.38 -7.40
C HIS A 82 -18.94 -43.54 -8.29
N LYS A 83 -18.82 -44.75 -7.74
CA LYS A 83 -19.27 -45.97 -8.39
C LYS A 83 -20.79 -46.09 -8.33
N ALA A 84 -21.42 -46.40 -9.46
CA ALA A 84 -22.87 -46.55 -9.57
C ALA A 84 -23.27 -47.75 -10.44
N ASP A 85 -24.53 -48.18 -10.35
CA ASP A 85 -25.08 -49.28 -11.16
C ASP A 85 -25.37 -48.87 -12.63
N GLU A 86 -25.40 -47.57 -12.92
CA GLU A 86 -25.61 -46.99 -14.25
C GLU A 86 -24.71 -45.77 -14.46
N ASP A 87 -24.27 -45.52 -15.70
CA ASP A 87 -23.50 -44.33 -16.06
C ASP A 87 -24.42 -43.11 -16.18
N TYR A 88 -24.12 -42.06 -15.41
CA TYR A 88 -24.85 -40.80 -15.47
C TYR A 88 -24.01 -39.60 -15.06
N ALA A 89 -24.42 -38.43 -15.52
CA ALA A 89 -23.99 -37.15 -14.98
C ALA A 89 -25.22 -36.35 -14.54
N ILE A 90 -25.27 -35.93 -13.28
CA ILE A 90 -26.29 -35.03 -12.76
C ILE A 90 -25.65 -33.65 -12.62
N ILE A 91 -26.18 -32.69 -13.38
CA ILE A 91 -25.77 -31.29 -13.30
C ILE A 91 -26.73 -30.57 -12.37
N HIS A 92 -26.24 -30.18 -11.20
CA HIS A 92 -26.99 -29.36 -10.26
C HIS A 92 -26.78 -27.89 -10.60
N ARG A 93 -27.86 -27.23 -11.03
CA ARG A 93 -27.82 -25.80 -11.32
C ARG A 93 -28.03 -24.97 -10.06
N VAL A 94 -27.56 -23.73 -10.08
CA VAL A 94 -27.72 -22.78 -8.97
C VAL A 94 -29.21 -22.50 -8.68
N ASP A 95 -30.09 -22.61 -9.68
CA ASP A 95 -31.55 -22.45 -9.53
C ASP A 95 -32.26 -23.61 -8.80
N GLY A 96 -31.52 -24.66 -8.41
CA GLY A 96 -32.02 -25.83 -7.69
C GLY A 96 -32.65 -26.90 -8.59
N SER A 97 -32.68 -26.70 -9.92
CA SER A 97 -32.99 -27.76 -10.87
C SER A 97 -31.80 -28.71 -11.04
N ALA A 98 -32.10 -29.96 -11.39
CA ALA A 98 -31.09 -30.97 -11.65
C ALA A 98 -31.41 -31.67 -12.97
N ILE A 99 -30.43 -31.73 -13.86
CA ILE A 99 -30.54 -32.40 -15.15
C ILE A 99 -29.71 -33.68 -15.07
N LYS A 100 -30.36 -34.82 -15.30
CA LYS A 100 -29.66 -36.10 -15.42
C LYS A 100 -29.41 -36.42 -16.90
N PHE A 101 -28.13 -36.53 -17.27
CA PHE A 101 -27.67 -37.14 -18.51
C PHE A 101 -27.40 -38.62 -18.26
N SER A 102 -27.93 -39.48 -19.12
CA SER A 102 -27.74 -40.94 -19.08
C SER A 102 -27.31 -41.44 -20.46
N GLY A 103 -26.56 -42.55 -20.52
CA GLY A 103 -26.15 -43.16 -21.79
C GLY A 103 -25.06 -42.37 -22.54
N HIS A 104 -25.05 -42.40 -23.87
CA HIS A 104 -23.92 -41.91 -24.69
C HIS A 104 -23.60 -40.40 -24.59
N GLY A 105 -24.51 -39.57 -24.05
CA GLY A 105 -24.32 -38.12 -23.94
C GLY A 105 -23.70 -37.63 -22.61
N PHE A 106 -23.32 -38.53 -21.70
CA PHE A 106 -22.85 -38.11 -20.36
C PHE A 106 -21.46 -37.45 -20.39
N SER A 107 -20.52 -37.96 -21.20
CA SER A 107 -19.13 -37.45 -21.23
C SER A 107 -19.02 -36.05 -21.85
N GLU A 108 -19.77 -35.77 -22.92
CA GLU A 108 -19.84 -34.43 -23.54
C GLU A 108 -20.52 -33.42 -22.61
N GLY A 109 -21.58 -33.82 -21.90
CA GLY A 109 -22.24 -32.97 -20.89
C GLY A 109 -21.30 -32.62 -19.73
N VAL A 110 -20.52 -33.58 -19.23
CA VAL A 110 -19.52 -33.32 -18.19
C VAL A 110 -18.47 -32.32 -18.68
N LYS A 111 -17.91 -32.49 -19.88
CA LYS A 111 -16.84 -31.60 -20.39
C LYS A 111 -17.33 -30.17 -20.68
N ALA A 112 -18.55 -30.00 -21.20
CA ALA A 112 -19.12 -28.68 -21.46
C ALA A 112 -19.44 -27.91 -20.15
N TYR A 113 -20.10 -28.57 -19.20
CA TYR A 113 -20.55 -27.94 -17.94
C TYR A 113 -19.49 -27.92 -16.83
N SER A 114 -18.35 -28.61 -16.99
CA SER A 114 -17.19 -28.44 -16.10
C SER A 114 -16.34 -27.20 -16.46
N LYS A 115 -16.56 -26.60 -17.64
CA LYS A 115 -15.91 -25.35 -18.07
C LYS A 115 -16.80 -24.13 -17.84
N ASP A 116 -18.10 -24.27 -18.08
CA ASP A 116 -19.11 -23.23 -17.87
C ASP A 116 -19.63 -23.20 -16.42
N GLY A 117 -19.14 -22.28 -15.59
CA GLY A 117 -19.34 -22.31 -14.13
C GLY A 117 -20.09 -21.13 -13.51
N ALA A 118 -20.78 -20.32 -14.30
CA ALA A 118 -21.68 -19.30 -13.74
C ALA A 118 -23.04 -19.90 -13.30
N GLU A 119 -23.51 -20.97 -13.96
CA GLU A 119 -24.85 -21.54 -13.73
C GLU A 119 -24.86 -22.91 -13.04
N VAL A 120 -23.69 -23.53 -12.85
CA VAL A 120 -23.52 -24.89 -12.31
C VAL A 120 -22.96 -24.84 -10.90
N SER A 121 -23.52 -25.63 -9.97
CA SER A 121 -23.11 -25.67 -8.55
C SER A 121 -22.39 -26.96 -8.15
N LEU A 122 -22.75 -28.08 -8.79
CA LEU A 122 -22.17 -29.40 -8.52
C LEU A 122 -22.39 -30.29 -9.75
N VAL A 123 -21.34 -31.01 -10.15
CA VAL A 123 -21.41 -32.08 -11.15
C VAL A 123 -21.25 -33.41 -10.42
N GLU A 124 -22.28 -34.25 -10.46
CA GLU A 124 -22.25 -35.58 -9.85
C GLU A 124 -22.17 -36.65 -10.94
N ILE A 125 -21.13 -37.47 -10.92
CA ILE A 125 -20.83 -38.48 -11.93
C ILE A 125 -20.91 -39.86 -11.29
N GLY A 126 -21.96 -40.61 -11.64
CA GLY A 126 -22.06 -42.03 -11.35
C GLY A 126 -21.46 -42.83 -12.50
N HIS A 127 -20.48 -43.67 -12.23
CA HIS A 127 -19.81 -44.46 -13.27
C HIS A 127 -19.68 -45.94 -12.92
N THR A 128 -20.11 -46.80 -13.84
CA THR A 128 -20.19 -48.26 -13.69
C THR A 128 -18.83 -48.95 -13.73
N GLN A 129 -17.90 -48.48 -14.56
CA GLN A 129 -16.56 -49.06 -14.70
C GLN A 129 -15.53 -48.42 -13.77
N SER A 130 -15.95 -47.50 -12.90
CA SER A 130 -15.05 -46.85 -11.94
C SER A 130 -14.34 -47.87 -11.06
N ASN A 131 -13.02 -47.69 -10.94
CA ASN A 131 -12.18 -48.48 -10.05
C ASN A 131 -12.37 -48.13 -8.56
N LEU A 132 -13.19 -47.11 -8.23
CA LEU A 132 -13.46 -46.71 -6.85
C LEU A 132 -14.27 -47.77 -6.07
N PRO A 133 -13.99 -47.97 -4.77
CA PRO A 133 -14.82 -48.82 -3.90
C PRO A 133 -16.27 -48.35 -3.74
N GLU A 134 -17.18 -49.27 -3.41
CA GLU A 134 -18.59 -48.92 -3.11
C GLU A 134 -18.68 -48.04 -1.86
N GLY A 135 -19.41 -46.92 -1.97
CA GLY A 135 -19.64 -45.98 -0.87
C GLY A 135 -18.56 -44.93 -0.65
N ILE A 136 -17.55 -44.86 -1.53
CA ILE A 136 -16.58 -43.76 -1.61
C ILE A 136 -16.96 -42.81 -2.74
N THR A 137 -16.94 -41.51 -2.42
CA THR A 137 -17.06 -40.44 -3.41
C THR A 137 -15.74 -39.66 -3.44
N VAL A 138 -15.15 -39.52 -4.62
CA VAL A 138 -13.99 -38.65 -4.82
C VAL A 138 -14.48 -37.29 -5.30
N MET A 139 -13.94 -36.24 -4.71
CA MET A 139 -14.28 -34.86 -5.01
C MET A 139 -13.06 -34.14 -5.58
N ASP A 140 -13.21 -33.59 -6.77
CA ASP A 140 -12.29 -32.58 -7.30
C ASP A 140 -12.70 -31.21 -6.78
N THR A 141 -11.74 -30.48 -6.22
CA THR A 141 -11.98 -29.12 -5.70
C THR A 141 -11.20 -28.09 -6.50
N PRO A 142 -11.70 -26.84 -6.63
CA PRO A 142 -10.95 -25.78 -7.31
C PRO A 142 -9.61 -25.44 -6.61
N GLY A 143 -8.78 -24.60 -7.23
CA GLY A 143 -7.45 -24.23 -6.71
C GLY A 143 -7.50 -23.37 -5.43
N VAL A 144 -6.55 -23.58 -4.50
CA VAL A 144 -6.50 -22.90 -3.18
C VAL A 144 -5.79 -21.52 -3.21
N ASP A 145 -5.20 -21.21 -4.34
CA ASP A 145 -4.37 -20.05 -4.67
C ASP A 145 -5.11 -19.00 -5.53
N SER A 146 -6.44 -19.14 -5.67
CA SER A 146 -7.27 -18.17 -6.39
C SER A 146 -7.27 -16.81 -5.67
N THR A 147 -7.16 -15.73 -6.45
CA THR A 147 -7.24 -14.33 -5.97
C THR A 147 -8.66 -13.88 -5.67
N ASP A 148 -9.68 -14.63 -6.14
CA ASP A 148 -11.08 -14.36 -5.88
C ASP A 148 -11.49 -15.03 -4.55
N ASP A 149 -11.87 -14.20 -3.58
CA ASP A 149 -12.29 -14.67 -2.26
C ASP A 149 -13.52 -15.61 -2.34
N ALA A 150 -14.42 -15.44 -3.32
CA ALA A 150 -15.55 -16.35 -3.54
C ALA A 150 -15.07 -17.76 -3.97
N HIS A 151 -13.97 -17.85 -4.73
CA HIS A 151 -13.37 -19.10 -5.19
C HIS A 151 -12.61 -19.83 -4.08
N ARG A 152 -11.84 -19.09 -3.27
CA ARG A 152 -11.19 -19.66 -2.07
C ARG A 152 -12.25 -20.16 -1.08
N LEU A 153 -13.29 -19.37 -0.84
CA LEU A 153 -14.40 -19.73 0.05
C LEU A 153 -15.14 -21.00 -0.42
N SER A 154 -15.46 -21.15 -1.71
CA SER A 154 -16.14 -22.36 -2.24
C SER A 154 -15.29 -23.64 -2.10
N THR A 155 -14.01 -23.54 -2.46
CA THR A 155 -13.03 -24.63 -2.34
C THR A 155 -12.83 -25.05 -0.89
N GLU A 156 -12.55 -24.10 -0.01
CA GLU A 156 -12.40 -24.37 1.41
C GLU A 156 -13.68 -25.02 1.96
N SER A 157 -14.86 -24.45 1.69
CA SER A 157 -16.16 -24.95 2.18
C SER A 157 -16.40 -26.43 1.87
N SER A 158 -15.98 -26.87 0.69
CA SER A 158 -16.18 -28.23 0.20
C SER A 158 -15.17 -29.20 0.80
N LEU A 159 -13.92 -28.74 1.02
CA LEU A 159 -12.87 -29.51 1.67
C LEU A 159 -13.18 -29.83 3.14
N HIS A 160 -13.94 -28.99 3.84
CA HIS A 160 -14.36 -29.31 5.22
C HIS A 160 -15.38 -30.44 5.28
N LEU A 161 -16.16 -30.63 4.22
CA LEU A 161 -17.08 -31.76 4.11
C LEU A 161 -16.37 -33.06 3.71
N ALA A 162 -15.06 -33.03 3.43
CA ALA A 162 -14.28 -34.22 3.10
C ALA A 162 -13.81 -34.96 4.35
N ASP A 163 -13.89 -36.29 4.33
CA ASP A 163 -13.44 -37.17 5.41
C ASP A 163 -11.94 -37.50 5.30
N LEU A 164 -11.36 -37.36 4.10
CA LEU A 164 -9.93 -37.47 3.80
C LEU A 164 -9.55 -36.47 2.72
N VAL A 165 -8.36 -35.86 2.84
CA VAL A 165 -7.86 -34.88 1.87
C VAL A 165 -6.50 -35.29 1.32
N PHE A 166 -6.38 -35.36 0.00
CA PHE A 166 -5.10 -35.36 -0.70
C PHE A 166 -4.77 -33.93 -1.14
N TYR A 167 -3.72 -33.35 -0.59
CA TYR A 167 -3.24 -32.03 -0.99
C TYR A 167 -2.10 -32.17 -2.00
N THR A 168 -2.36 -31.74 -3.23
CA THR A 168 -1.51 -31.92 -4.40
C THR A 168 -0.71 -30.64 -4.66
N MET A 169 0.60 -30.76 -4.83
CA MET A 169 1.55 -29.67 -5.06
C MET A 169 2.35 -29.91 -6.33
N ASP A 170 2.74 -28.84 -7.01
CA ASP A 170 3.70 -28.90 -8.12
C ASP A 170 5.13 -29.13 -7.60
N TYR A 171 5.91 -29.94 -8.33
CA TYR A 171 7.31 -30.23 -8.05
C TYR A 171 8.17 -28.99 -7.75
N ASN A 172 8.02 -27.90 -8.53
CA ASN A 172 8.86 -26.70 -8.41
C ASN A 172 8.49 -25.80 -7.23
N HIS A 173 7.27 -25.90 -6.71
CA HIS A 173 6.73 -24.99 -5.69
C HIS A 173 6.42 -25.68 -4.37
N VAL A 174 6.85 -26.94 -4.21
CA VAL A 174 6.57 -27.75 -3.01
C VAL A 174 7.10 -27.13 -1.71
N GLN A 175 8.20 -26.38 -1.76
CA GLN A 175 8.80 -25.72 -0.59
C GLN A 175 8.33 -24.27 -0.39
N SER A 176 7.21 -23.87 -1.01
CA SER A 176 6.64 -22.54 -0.79
C SER A 176 6.03 -22.41 0.61
N GLU A 177 6.14 -21.22 1.20
CA GLU A 177 5.54 -20.93 2.51
C GLU A 177 4.03 -21.17 2.54
N MET A 178 3.34 -20.83 1.44
CA MET A 178 1.90 -21.03 1.33
C MET A 178 1.52 -22.50 1.47
N ASN A 179 2.29 -23.41 0.85
CA ASN A 179 2.05 -24.84 0.94
C ASN A 179 2.20 -25.36 2.38
N PHE A 180 3.18 -24.85 3.13
CA PHE A 180 3.33 -25.18 4.55
C PHE A 180 2.16 -24.67 5.38
N ARG A 181 1.78 -23.40 5.22
CA ARG A 181 0.67 -22.77 5.96
C ARG A 181 -0.68 -23.43 5.66
N PHE A 182 -1.00 -23.65 4.39
CA PHE A 182 -2.28 -24.21 3.98
C PHE A 182 -2.44 -25.67 4.40
N THR A 183 -1.39 -26.48 4.25
CA THR A 183 -1.40 -27.88 4.74
C THR A 183 -1.65 -27.92 6.25
N LYS A 184 -1.03 -27.01 7.00
CA LYS A 184 -1.21 -26.89 8.46
C LYS A 184 -2.64 -26.46 8.82
N GLU A 185 -3.26 -25.58 8.05
CA GLU A 185 -4.66 -25.17 8.23
C GLU A 185 -5.65 -26.29 7.92
N LEU A 186 -5.46 -27.01 6.81
CA LEU A 186 -6.24 -28.22 6.49
C LEU A 186 -6.16 -29.23 7.63
N MET A 187 -4.96 -29.46 8.15
CA MET A 187 -4.71 -30.38 9.27
C MET A 187 -5.37 -29.95 10.59
N ARG A 188 -5.78 -28.68 10.72
CA ARG A 188 -6.48 -28.17 11.93
C ARG A 188 -7.92 -28.67 12.03
N TYR A 189 -8.61 -28.78 10.90
CA TYR A 189 -10.01 -29.19 10.83
C TYR A 189 -10.19 -30.62 10.30
N ASN A 190 -9.16 -31.18 9.67
CA ASN A 190 -9.14 -32.56 9.19
C ASN A 190 -7.79 -33.23 9.49
N SER A 191 -7.76 -34.25 10.35
CA SER A 191 -6.52 -34.96 10.70
C SER A 191 -6.09 -36.00 9.65
N ASN A 192 -6.88 -36.22 8.59
CA ASN A 192 -6.65 -37.19 7.53
C ASN A 192 -6.12 -36.52 6.24
N VAL A 193 -4.96 -35.85 6.34
CA VAL A 193 -4.31 -35.17 5.20
C VAL A 193 -3.08 -35.93 4.72
N TYR A 194 -2.99 -36.14 3.40
CA TYR A 194 -1.83 -36.70 2.70
C TYR A 194 -1.32 -35.70 1.66
N LEU A 195 -0.01 -35.71 1.40
CA LEU A 195 0.61 -34.84 0.40
C LEU A 195 0.95 -35.60 -0.88
N ILE A 196 0.66 -35.01 -2.03
CA ILE A 196 1.05 -35.49 -3.35
C ILE A 196 1.92 -34.42 -4.00
N ILE A 197 3.18 -34.75 -4.29
CA ILE A 197 4.11 -33.91 -5.04
C ILE A 197 4.09 -34.43 -6.47
N ASN A 198 3.37 -33.73 -7.32
CA ASN A 198 3.07 -34.16 -8.67
C ASN A 198 4.04 -33.55 -9.69
N GLN A 199 4.03 -34.08 -10.91
CA GLN A 199 4.87 -33.64 -12.03
C GLN A 199 6.38 -33.85 -11.80
N ILE A 200 6.75 -34.95 -11.15
CA ILE A 200 8.16 -35.28 -10.90
C ILE A 200 8.98 -35.52 -12.18
N ASP A 201 8.31 -35.66 -13.33
CA ASP A 201 8.94 -35.69 -14.67
C ASP A 201 9.68 -34.38 -15.02
N LYS A 202 9.40 -33.28 -14.31
CA LYS A 202 10.16 -32.02 -14.40
C LYS A 202 11.57 -32.11 -13.80
N HIS A 203 11.83 -33.12 -12.96
CA HIS A 203 13.10 -33.23 -12.26
C HIS A 203 14.28 -33.40 -13.22
N ARG A 204 15.38 -32.70 -12.93
CA ARG A 204 16.63 -32.80 -13.67
C ARG A 204 17.74 -33.23 -12.72
N ASP A 205 18.14 -34.49 -12.82
CA ASP A 205 19.25 -35.06 -12.04
C ASP A 205 20.57 -34.28 -12.19
N SER A 206 20.74 -33.52 -13.28
CA SER A 206 21.92 -32.68 -13.51
C SER A 206 22.00 -31.46 -12.58
N GLU A 207 20.89 -31.02 -12.01
CA GLU A 207 20.82 -29.88 -11.08
C GLU A 207 20.90 -30.34 -9.62
N LEU A 208 20.10 -31.33 -9.24
CA LEU A 208 20.03 -31.92 -7.91
C LEU A 208 19.62 -33.38 -8.03
N SER A 209 20.16 -34.28 -7.20
CA SER A 209 19.70 -35.68 -7.22
C SER A 209 18.31 -35.85 -6.58
N PHE A 210 17.51 -36.78 -7.08
CA PHE A 210 16.14 -36.97 -6.57
C PHE A 210 16.07 -37.36 -5.09
N ASP A 211 17.04 -38.14 -4.59
CA ASP A 211 17.13 -38.53 -3.18
C ASP A 211 17.42 -37.31 -2.28
N GLU A 212 18.28 -36.40 -2.72
CA GLU A 212 18.55 -35.14 -2.01
C GLU A 212 17.32 -34.22 -2.04
N PHE A 213 16.59 -34.19 -3.15
CA PHE A 213 15.32 -33.47 -3.25
C PHE A 213 14.27 -34.01 -2.26
N LYS A 214 14.04 -35.33 -2.21
CA LYS A 214 13.07 -35.92 -1.26
C LYS A 214 13.40 -35.54 0.17
N LYS A 215 14.67 -35.69 0.55
CA LYS A 215 15.15 -35.36 1.88
C LYS A 215 14.96 -33.88 2.19
N SER A 216 15.25 -32.99 1.23
CA SER A 216 15.02 -31.55 1.36
C SER A 216 13.55 -31.22 1.65
N VAL A 217 12.62 -31.86 0.93
CA VAL A 217 11.17 -31.66 1.12
C VAL A 217 10.72 -32.16 2.50
N GLU A 218 11.11 -33.38 2.88
CA GLU A 218 10.80 -33.95 4.19
C GLU A 218 11.34 -33.08 5.33
N ASP A 219 12.61 -32.67 5.23
CA ASP A 219 13.26 -31.81 6.20
C ASP A 219 12.55 -30.45 6.29
N SER A 220 12.07 -29.89 5.17
CA SER A 220 11.27 -28.66 5.15
C SER A 220 9.90 -28.79 5.81
N PHE A 221 9.06 -29.75 5.43
CA PHE A 221 7.73 -29.91 6.07
C PHE A 221 7.85 -30.17 7.58
N LYS A 222 8.86 -30.96 7.96
CA LYS A 222 9.18 -31.23 9.36
C LYS A 222 9.64 -29.98 10.10
N LEU A 223 10.43 -29.12 9.45
CA LEU A 223 10.84 -27.80 9.96
C LEU A 223 9.62 -26.96 10.37
N TRP A 224 8.57 -26.98 9.55
CA TRP A 224 7.32 -26.22 9.74
C TRP A 224 6.31 -26.89 10.67
N GLY A 225 6.68 -28.02 11.28
CA GLY A 225 5.82 -28.78 12.19
C GLY A 225 4.58 -29.35 11.51
N VAL A 226 4.68 -29.67 10.22
CA VAL A 226 3.64 -30.31 9.43
C VAL A 226 4.04 -31.77 9.24
N GLU A 227 3.30 -32.68 9.88
CA GLU A 227 3.51 -34.12 9.78
C GLU A 227 2.29 -34.76 9.10
N PRO A 228 2.20 -34.72 7.76
CA PRO A 228 1.09 -35.36 7.05
C PRO A 228 1.16 -36.88 7.24
N LYS A 229 0.05 -37.58 7.01
CA LYS A 229 0.03 -39.06 7.11
C LYS A 229 0.97 -39.75 6.12
N GLY A 230 1.34 -39.06 5.04
CA GLY A 230 2.34 -39.50 4.08
C GLY A 230 2.60 -38.44 3.01
N ILE A 231 3.76 -38.55 2.36
CA ILE A 231 4.17 -37.74 1.22
C ILE A 231 4.43 -38.69 0.04
N PHE A 232 3.79 -38.44 -1.09
CA PHE A 232 3.88 -39.27 -2.28
C PHE A 232 4.39 -38.46 -3.46
N TYR A 233 5.24 -39.06 -4.29
CA TYR A 233 5.83 -38.41 -5.46
C TYR A 233 5.22 -39.00 -6.72
N THR A 234 4.51 -38.23 -7.54
CA THR A 234 3.76 -38.77 -8.68
C THR A 234 4.12 -38.13 -10.01
N SER A 235 4.07 -38.93 -11.08
CA SER A 235 3.99 -38.44 -12.47
C SER A 235 2.88 -39.19 -13.19
N LEU A 236 2.02 -38.43 -13.86
CA LEU A 236 0.95 -38.95 -14.72
C LEU A 236 1.33 -38.91 -16.21
N LYS A 237 2.41 -38.20 -16.57
CA LYS A 237 2.96 -38.18 -17.93
C LYS A 237 3.91 -39.37 -18.16
N GLN A 238 4.71 -39.73 -17.14
CA GLN A 238 5.65 -40.84 -17.18
C GLN A 238 5.29 -41.86 -16.08
N LEU A 239 4.35 -42.75 -16.39
CA LEU A 239 3.84 -43.73 -15.41
C LEU A 239 4.93 -44.72 -14.95
N ASP A 240 5.90 -45.00 -15.82
CA ASP A 240 7.06 -45.87 -15.58
C ASP A 240 8.25 -45.15 -14.89
N HIS A 241 8.07 -43.88 -14.49
CA HIS A 241 9.10 -43.14 -13.77
C HIS A 241 9.49 -43.90 -12.47
N PRO A 242 10.80 -44.10 -12.21
CA PRO A 242 11.28 -45.03 -11.16
C PRO A 242 10.84 -44.64 -9.74
N HIS A 243 10.50 -43.38 -9.52
CA HIS A 243 10.06 -42.85 -8.24
C HIS A 243 8.55 -42.56 -8.14
N ASN A 244 7.75 -43.04 -9.10
CA ASN A 244 6.31 -42.79 -9.12
C ASN A 244 5.57 -43.61 -8.04
N ASP A 245 4.97 -42.92 -7.08
CA ASP A 245 4.26 -43.48 -5.93
C ASP A 245 2.74 -43.60 -6.15
N PHE A 246 2.25 -43.40 -7.38
CA PHE A 246 0.81 -43.40 -7.69
C PHE A 246 0.05 -44.65 -7.20
N GLU A 247 0.66 -45.84 -7.31
CA GLU A 247 0.06 -47.09 -6.82
C GLU A 247 -0.14 -47.10 -5.28
N LYS A 248 0.70 -46.38 -4.52
CA LYS A 248 0.53 -46.25 -3.06
C LYS A 248 -0.65 -45.34 -2.73
N VAL A 249 -0.84 -44.26 -3.49
CA VAL A 249 -1.99 -43.35 -3.34
C VAL A 249 -3.29 -44.13 -3.60
N LYS A 250 -3.32 -44.95 -4.66
CA LYS A 250 -4.45 -45.82 -4.97
C LYS A 250 -4.80 -46.79 -3.82
N ALA A 251 -3.80 -47.43 -3.22
CA ALA A 251 -4.02 -48.33 -2.09
C ALA A 251 -4.64 -47.64 -0.85
N ILE A 252 -4.34 -46.36 -0.62
CA ILE A 252 -4.92 -45.59 0.51
C ILE A 252 -6.39 -45.28 0.25
N VAL A 253 -6.73 -44.90 -0.99
CA VAL A 253 -8.13 -44.69 -1.40
C VAL A 253 -8.94 -45.97 -1.16
N ASP A 254 -8.42 -47.13 -1.59
CA ASP A 254 -9.05 -48.44 -1.42
C ASP A 254 -9.25 -48.85 0.05
N GLY A 255 -8.30 -48.50 0.93
CA GLY A 255 -8.32 -48.88 2.37
C GLY A 255 -9.12 -47.94 3.29
N SER A 256 -9.62 -46.81 2.80
CA SER A 256 -10.23 -45.76 3.63
C SER A 256 -11.58 -46.11 4.30
N ILE A 257 -12.17 -47.27 3.96
CA ILE A 257 -13.47 -47.75 4.46
C ILE A 257 -13.44 -48.23 5.94
N GLU A 258 -12.27 -48.65 6.45
CA GLU A 258 -12.18 -49.38 7.73
C GLU A 258 -12.51 -48.58 9.00
N HIS A 259 -12.53 -47.23 8.95
CA HIS A 259 -12.74 -46.34 10.12
C HIS A 259 -13.84 -45.26 9.90
N ARG A 260 -14.84 -45.56 9.07
CA ARG A 260 -15.85 -44.60 8.58
C ARG A 260 -16.69 -43.90 9.65
N GLU A 261 -17.18 -44.62 10.67
CA GLU A 261 -18.17 -44.06 11.62
C GLU A 261 -17.57 -43.05 12.62
N GLU A 262 -16.36 -43.28 13.13
CA GLU A 262 -15.71 -42.38 14.09
C GLU A 262 -15.28 -41.04 13.46
N ASN A 263 -14.83 -41.05 12.20
CA ASN A 263 -14.41 -39.84 11.49
C ASN A 263 -15.60 -38.97 11.02
N PHE A 264 -16.77 -39.58 10.79
CA PHE A 264 -17.95 -38.91 10.25
C PHE A 264 -18.60 -37.94 11.26
N GLU A 265 -18.73 -38.32 12.54
CA GLU A 265 -19.35 -37.46 13.56
C GLU A 265 -18.48 -36.23 13.88
N GLN A 266 -17.17 -36.40 13.98
CA GLN A 266 -16.24 -35.27 14.22
C GLN A 266 -16.23 -34.26 13.06
N ASN A 267 -16.38 -34.74 11.82
CA ASN A 267 -16.41 -33.88 10.64
C ASN A 267 -17.64 -32.95 10.61
N ILE A 268 -18.81 -33.45 11.04
CA ILE A 268 -20.06 -32.66 11.05
C ILE A 268 -19.98 -31.51 12.06
N GLU A 269 -19.43 -31.75 13.26
CA GLU A 269 -19.26 -30.71 14.28
C GLU A 269 -18.34 -29.56 13.81
N GLN A 270 -17.23 -29.90 13.16
CA GLN A 270 -16.31 -28.90 12.61
C GLN A 270 -16.94 -28.11 11.44
N SER A 271 -17.76 -28.77 10.62
CA SER A 271 -18.46 -28.13 9.50
C SER A 271 -19.49 -27.09 9.97
N LEU A 272 -20.23 -27.35 11.05
CA LEU A 272 -21.20 -26.40 11.61
C LEU A 272 -20.53 -25.15 12.19
N LEU A 273 -19.40 -25.31 12.87
CA LEU A 273 -18.62 -24.19 13.40
C LEU A 273 -18.15 -23.27 12.28
N LYS A 274 -17.66 -23.84 11.18
CA LYS A 274 -17.20 -23.05 10.04
C LYS A 274 -18.33 -22.25 9.37
N LEU A 275 -19.49 -22.87 9.15
CA LEU A 275 -20.63 -22.18 8.52
C LEU A 275 -21.09 -20.95 9.31
N LYS A 276 -20.92 -20.97 10.63
CA LYS A 276 -21.15 -19.79 11.47
C LYS A 276 -20.23 -18.64 11.09
N ASP A 277 -18.92 -18.93 11.05
CA ASP A 277 -17.87 -17.94 10.85
C ASP A 277 -17.93 -17.34 9.43
N GLU A 278 -18.27 -18.15 8.42
CA GLU A 278 -18.48 -17.70 7.04
C GLU A 278 -19.67 -16.74 6.90
N HIS A 279 -20.81 -17.01 7.55
CA HIS A 279 -21.98 -16.14 7.49
C HIS A 279 -21.71 -14.76 8.12
N MET A 280 -20.95 -14.73 9.21
CA MET A 280 -20.53 -13.47 9.83
C MET A 280 -19.60 -12.66 8.91
N THR A 281 -18.78 -13.33 8.12
CA THR A 281 -17.91 -12.69 7.12
C THR A 281 -18.72 -12.09 5.97
N TYR A 282 -19.76 -12.78 5.47
CA TYR A 282 -20.64 -12.23 4.43
C TYR A 282 -21.36 -10.94 4.82
N LEU A 283 -21.91 -10.89 6.03
CA LEU A 283 -22.60 -9.69 6.49
C LEU A 283 -21.65 -8.49 6.61
N GLN A 284 -20.36 -8.75 6.86
CA GLN A 284 -19.32 -7.74 6.82
C GLN A 284 -19.03 -7.31 5.37
N GLN A 285 -18.96 -8.24 4.41
CA GLN A 285 -18.78 -7.92 3.00
C GLN A 285 -19.88 -7.02 2.42
N GLN A 286 -21.15 -7.20 2.82
CA GLN A 286 -22.25 -6.31 2.39
C GLN A 286 -22.08 -4.86 2.86
N VAL A 287 -21.36 -4.65 3.97
CA VAL A 287 -20.96 -3.31 4.42
C VAL A 287 -19.86 -2.78 3.52
N ASP A 288 -18.90 -3.63 3.14
CA ASP A 288 -17.73 -3.25 2.35
C ASP A 288 -18.08 -2.97 0.87
N ASP A 289 -18.95 -3.77 0.23
CA ASP A 289 -19.42 -3.54 -1.16
C ASP A 289 -20.22 -2.24 -1.30
N LEU A 290 -20.98 -1.88 -0.28
CA LEU A 290 -21.73 -0.63 -0.25
C LEU A 290 -20.76 0.57 -0.20
N LYS A 291 -19.60 0.40 0.45
CA LYS A 291 -18.52 1.38 0.47
C LYS A 291 -17.86 1.56 -0.89
N GLU A 292 -17.65 0.46 -1.60
CA GLU A 292 -17.03 0.46 -2.93
C GLU A 292 -17.93 1.08 -4.00
N ASN A 293 -19.24 0.75 -4.02
CA ASN A 293 -20.18 1.25 -5.04
C ASN A 293 -20.45 2.76 -4.99
N HIS A 294 -20.17 3.41 -3.87
CA HIS A 294 -20.27 4.87 -3.76
C HIS A 294 -18.88 5.53 -3.64
N SER A 295 -17.79 4.83 -4.00
CA SER A 295 -16.40 5.32 -3.89
C SER A 295 -16.05 6.51 -4.79
N GLU A 296 -16.78 6.71 -5.90
CA GLU A 296 -16.64 7.90 -6.76
C GLU A 296 -17.20 9.17 -6.10
N ILE A 297 -18.06 8.99 -5.09
CA ILE A 297 -18.82 10.06 -4.45
C ILE A 297 -18.41 10.21 -2.98
N LEU A 298 -18.05 9.13 -2.29
CA LEU A 298 -17.62 9.05 -0.88
C LEU A 298 -16.24 8.40 -0.78
N SER A 299 -15.28 9.14 -0.26
CA SER A 299 -13.97 8.62 0.14
C SER A 299 -14.07 7.70 1.37
N GLU A 300 -13.07 6.84 1.61
CA GLU A 300 -13.05 5.92 2.76
C GLU A 300 -13.28 6.61 4.11
N SER A 301 -12.74 7.82 4.29
CA SER A 301 -12.92 8.63 5.50
C SER A 301 -14.34 9.16 5.67
N GLU A 302 -15.07 9.37 4.56
CA GLU A 302 -16.41 9.92 4.57
C GLU A 302 -17.47 8.90 5.05
N TRP A 303 -17.13 7.60 5.04
CA TRP A 303 -18.01 6.51 5.48
C TRP A 303 -18.36 6.54 6.97
N ASP A 304 -17.45 7.08 7.78
CA ASP A 304 -17.63 7.22 9.22
C ASP A 304 -18.00 8.65 9.62
N GLN A 305 -18.15 9.55 8.63
CA GLN A 305 -18.44 10.98 8.80
C GLN A 305 -19.90 11.31 8.55
N PHE A 306 -20.82 10.37 8.81
CA PHE A 306 -22.25 10.62 8.62
C PHE A 306 -22.74 11.90 9.33
N GLU A 307 -22.24 12.18 10.53
CA GLU A 307 -22.62 13.40 11.26
C GLU A 307 -21.98 14.67 10.67
N GLU A 308 -20.75 14.58 10.17
CA GLU A 308 -19.96 15.70 9.62
C GLU A 308 -20.39 16.07 8.20
N LEU A 309 -20.53 15.10 7.28
CA LEU A 309 -21.06 15.36 5.93
C LEU A 309 -22.51 15.82 5.92
N ASN A 310 -23.33 15.28 6.83
CA ASN A 310 -24.70 15.76 7.03
C ASN A 310 -24.71 17.16 7.66
N GLN A 311 -23.63 17.58 8.34
CA GLN A 311 -23.44 18.93 8.82
C GLN A 311 -22.93 19.86 7.71
N ASP A 312 -21.99 19.42 6.87
CA ASP A 312 -21.50 20.16 5.69
C ASP A 312 -22.60 20.41 4.66
N LEU A 313 -23.46 19.41 4.42
CA LEU A 313 -24.65 19.56 3.59
C LEU A 313 -25.60 20.64 4.15
N LYS A 314 -25.76 20.70 5.47
CA LYS A 314 -26.54 21.75 6.13
C LYS A 314 -25.82 23.11 6.01
N ASP A 315 -24.51 23.15 6.14
CA ASP A 315 -23.71 24.37 6.13
C ASP A 315 -23.55 24.95 4.71
N ALA A 316 -23.46 24.12 3.67
CA ALA A 316 -23.48 24.54 2.27
C ALA A 316 -24.85 25.09 1.87
N LYS A 317 -25.94 24.42 2.28
CA LYS A 317 -27.31 24.93 2.15
C LYS A 317 -27.47 26.28 2.86
N LYS A 318 -26.92 26.40 4.06
CA LYS A 318 -26.88 27.65 4.84
C LYS A 318 -26.06 28.73 4.13
N ARG A 319 -24.86 28.46 3.62
CA ARG A 319 -24.04 29.44 2.86
C ARG A 319 -24.72 29.96 1.60
N LEU A 320 -25.48 29.12 0.90
CA LEU A 320 -26.30 29.54 -0.24
C LEU A 320 -27.39 30.53 0.21
N GLU A 321 -27.99 30.31 1.38
CA GLU A 321 -28.85 31.31 2.03
C GLU A 321 -28.01 32.58 2.33
N LEU A 322 -26.81 32.45 2.92
CA LEU A 322 -26.02 33.58 3.44
C LEU A 322 -25.53 34.58 2.40
N VAL A 323 -25.18 34.10 1.20
CA VAL A 323 -24.69 34.93 0.09
C VAL A 323 -25.84 35.66 -0.61
N SER A 324 -27.09 35.31 -0.28
CA SER A 324 -28.30 35.99 -0.75
C SER A 324 -28.76 37.11 0.20
N GLY A 325 -28.08 38.26 0.18
CA GLY A 325 -28.56 39.48 0.85
C GLY A 325 -27.93 39.81 2.21
N ASP A 326 -28.74 40.12 3.23
CA ASP A 326 -28.30 40.66 4.55
C ASP A 326 -27.85 39.58 5.57
N GLU A 327 -27.57 38.37 5.12
CA GLU A 327 -27.48 37.19 5.99
C GLU A 327 -26.13 36.98 6.71
N PHE A 328 -25.00 37.48 6.20
CA PHE A 328 -23.69 37.44 6.91
C PHE A 328 -23.79 38.04 8.33
N TYR A 329 -24.50 39.17 8.44
CA TYR A 329 -24.73 39.86 9.72
C TYR A 329 -25.46 38.97 10.72
N VAL A 330 -26.52 38.30 10.26
CA VAL A 330 -27.38 37.45 11.07
C VAL A 330 -26.64 36.20 11.52
N ASN A 331 -25.85 35.60 10.62
CA ASN A 331 -25.14 34.36 10.93
C ASN A 331 -23.96 34.54 11.87
N PHE A 332 -23.11 35.55 11.64
CA PHE A 332 -22.03 35.85 12.58
C PHE A 332 -22.60 36.16 13.97
N GLU A 333 -23.73 36.87 14.05
CA GLU A 333 -24.38 37.15 15.32
C GLU A 333 -24.90 35.88 16.02
N LYS A 334 -25.42 34.91 15.26
CA LYS A 334 -25.82 33.60 15.78
C LYS A 334 -24.63 32.80 16.28
N GLU A 335 -23.60 32.60 15.47
CA GLU A 335 -22.42 31.79 15.81
C GLU A 335 -21.63 32.40 16.98
N ARG A 336 -21.51 33.73 17.02
CA ARG A 336 -20.95 34.44 18.18
C ARG A 336 -21.74 34.16 19.45
N ASN A 337 -23.08 34.15 19.39
CA ASN A 337 -23.92 33.87 20.56
C ASN A 337 -23.77 32.42 21.02
N GLU A 338 -23.68 31.47 20.09
CA GLU A 338 -23.47 30.05 20.37
C GLU A 338 -22.09 29.81 21.03
N LEU A 339 -21.02 30.37 20.46
CA LEU A 339 -19.66 30.32 21.02
C LEU A 339 -19.62 30.84 22.46
N LEU A 340 -20.24 32.00 22.71
CA LEU A 340 -20.31 32.56 24.05
C LEU A 340 -21.12 31.66 25.00
N SER A 341 -22.24 31.10 24.56
CA SER A 341 -23.08 30.23 25.39
C SER A 341 -22.44 28.88 25.73
N ASN A 342 -21.60 28.34 24.82
CA ASN A 342 -20.92 27.07 24.98
C ASN A 342 -19.57 27.18 25.71
N ALA A 343 -19.06 28.40 25.91
CA ALA A 343 -17.82 28.62 26.64
C ALA A 343 -17.94 28.09 28.09
N GLY A 344 -17.02 27.19 28.45
CA GLY A 344 -16.95 26.56 29.76
C GLY A 344 -16.49 27.49 30.89
N LEU A 345 -17.20 28.60 31.12
CA LEU A 345 -16.81 29.68 32.03
C LEU A 345 -17.12 29.43 33.51
N ALA A 346 -17.80 28.34 33.86
CA ALA A 346 -18.15 28.02 35.24
C ALA A 346 -18.01 26.52 35.58
N PRO A 347 -16.80 25.94 35.44
CA PRO A 347 -16.49 24.61 35.98
C PRO A 347 -16.52 24.62 37.51
N PHE A 348 -16.44 23.44 38.13
CA PHE A 348 -16.51 23.27 39.59
C PHE A 348 -15.53 24.19 40.34
N GLU A 349 -14.28 24.26 39.89
CA GLU A 349 -13.24 25.10 40.51
C GLU A 349 -13.62 26.59 40.50
N THR A 350 -14.09 27.10 39.36
CA THR A 350 -14.53 28.50 39.23
C THR A 350 -15.75 28.79 40.10
N ARG A 351 -16.67 27.83 40.27
CA ARG A 351 -17.83 27.99 41.17
C ARG A 351 -17.40 28.07 42.64
N GLU A 352 -16.39 27.32 43.04
CA GLU A 352 -15.83 27.38 44.40
C GLU A 352 -15.07 28.70 44.64
N LEU A 353 -14.31 29.18 43.66
CA LEU A 353 -13.65 30.49 43.71
C LEU A 353 -14.68 31.64 43.76
N LEU A 354 -15.73 31.55 42.94
CA LEU A 354 -16.83 32.51 42.91
C LEU A 354 -17.56 32.56 44.25
N LYS A 355 -17.88 31.40 44.83
CA LYS A 355 -18.44 31.31 46.19
C LYS A 355 -17.54 32.00 47.22
N GLY A 356 -16.23 31.70 47.18
CA GLY A 356 -15.25 32.31 48.08
C GLY A 356 -15.22 33.83 47.98
N HIS A 357 -15.30 34.38 46.77
CA HIS A 357 -15.35 35.82 46.50
C HIS A 357 -16.67 36.46 46.97
N LEU A 358 -17.82 35.85 46.67
CA LEU A 358 -19.13 36.33 47.09
C LEU A 358 -19.27 36.36 48.62
N GLU A 359 -18.76 35.33 49.32
CA GLU A 359 -18.69 35.31 50.80
C GLU A 359 -17.83 36.46 51.33
N ALA A 360 -16.72 36.76 50.65
CA ALA A 360 -15.80 37.82 51.04
C ALA A 360 -16.43 39.22 50.85
N LYS A 361 -17.28 39.40 49.84
CA LYS A 361 -18.06 40.62 49.60
C LYS A 361 -19.14 40.90 50.66
N SER A 362 -19.50 39.93 51.51
CA SER A 362 -20.50 40.13 52.56
C SER A 362 -20.06 41.17 53.62
N PRO A 363 -20.95 42.09 54.07
CA PRO A 363 -20.66 43.03 55.14
C PRO A 363 -20.31 42.36 56.48
N LYS A 364 -20.74 41.10 56.69
CA LYS A 364 -20.53 40.32 57.92
C LYS A 364 -19.21 39.52 57.90
N PHE A 365 -18.49 39.49 56.77
CA PHE A 365 -17.24 38.75 56.62
C PHE A 365 -16.09 39.41 57.43
N LYS A 366 -15.48 38.66 58.35
CA LYS A 366 -14.32 39.08 59.17
C LYS A 366 -13.37 37.90 59.38
N VAL A 367 -12.07 38.14 59.29
CA VAL A 367 -11.02 37.13 59.51
C VAL A 367 -10.28 37.43 60.83
N GLY A 368 -10.55 36.63 61.86
CA GLY A 368 -9.87 36.67 63.17
C GLY A 368 -10.45 37.64 64.23
N LEU A 369 -10.07 37.44 65.51
CA LEU A 369 -10.65 38.12 66.69
C LEU A 369 -9.92 39.43 67.14
N LEU A 370 -8.64 39.65 66.78
CA LEU A 370 -7.86 40.86 67.13
C LEU A 370 -7.06 41.37 65.92
N PHE A 371 -7.12 42.67 65.62
CA PHE A 371 -6.57 43.34 64.41
C PHE A 371 -7.11 42.84 63.04
N GLY A 372 -8.36 42.38 63.01
CA GLY A 372 -8.97 41.73 61.85
C GLY A 372 -9.24 42.61 60.62
N ALA A 373 -9.24 43.95 60.72
CA ALA A 373 -9.64 44.81 59.59
C ALA A 373 -8.68 44.72 58.38
N LYS A 374 -7.36 44.81 58.62
CA LYS A 374 -6.34 44.71 57.56
C LYS A 374 -6.30 43.30 56.95
N LYS A 375 -6.33 42.27 57.80
CA LYS A 375 -6.36 40.86 57.37
C LYS A 375 -7.64 40.50 56.61
N THR A 376 -8.77 41.10 56.95
CA THR A 376 -10.03 40.91 56.22
C THR A 376 -9.98 41.58 54.85
N ALA A 377 -9.37 42.75 54.73
CA ALA A 377 -9.18 43.42 53.43
C ALA A 377 -8.21 42.65 52.52
N GLU A 378 -7.08 42.18 53.06
CA GLU A 378 -6.11 41.34 52.34
C GLU A 378 -6.73 40.01 51.86
N GLU A 379 -7.54 39.35 52.70
CA GLU A 379 -8.21 38.10 52.31
C GLU A 379 -9.33 38.34 51.27
N ARG A 380 -10.02 39.48 51.31
CA ARG A 380 -10.99 39.87 50.27
C ARG A 380 -10.30 40.05 48.92
N GLU A 381 -9.21 40.80 48.89
CA GLU A 381 -8.45 41.05 47.67
C GLU A 381 -7.84 39.76 47.11
N ARG A 382 -7.30 38.90 47.97
CA ARG A 382 -6.76 37.60 47.56
C ARG A 382 -7.81 36.72 46.87
N ARG A 383 -9.05 36.71 47.37
CA ARG A 383 -10.15 35.92 46.79
C ARG A 383 -10.67 36.53 45.48
N ARG A 384 -10.70 37.86 45.38
CA ARG A 384 -10.98 38.59 44.13
C ARG A 384 -9.96 38.23 43.04
N GLN A 385 -8.67 38.36 43.35
CA GLN A 385 -7.58 38.10 42.39
C GLN A 385 -7.59 36.65 41.88
N LYS A 386 -7.80 35.66 42.77
CA LYS A 386 -7.87 34.25 42.35
C LYS A 386 -9.01 33.97 41.38
N LEU A 387 -10.15 34.64 41.56
CA LEU A 387 -11.28 34.51 40.65
C LEU A 387 -11.00 35.20 39.31
N GLU A 388 -10.39 36.39 39.36
CA GLU A 388 -9.95 37.16 38.19
C GLU A 388 -8.96 36.37 37.32
N ASP A 389 -7.91 35.79 37.92
CA ASP A 389 -6.90 35.03 37.20
C ASP A 389 -7.50 33.79 36.52
N ASN A 390 -8.36 33.06 37.25
CA ASN A 390 -9.03 31.86 36.73
C ASN A 390 -9.97 32.19 35.58
N ILE A 391 -10.79 33.23 35.70
CA ILE A 391 -11.75 33.62 34.66
C ILE A 391 -11.04 34.23 33.46
N SER A 392 -10.01 35.04 33.66
CA SER A 392 -9.23 35.62 32.56
C SER A 392 -8.55 34.53 31.74
N GLY A 393 -7.97 33.51 32.38
CA GLY A 393 -7.40 32.36 31.70
C GLY A 393 -8.44 31.51 30.94
N LEU A 394 -9.60 31.27 31.55
CA LEU A 394 -10.71 30.57 30.88
C LEU A 394 -11.27 31.40 29.72
N ALA A 395 -11.40 32.71 29.86
CA ALA A 395 -11.93 33.58 28.80
C ALA A 395 -10.93 33.68 27.62
N HIS A 396 -9.63 33.70 27.89
CA HIS A 396 -8.60 33.65 26.84
C HIS A 396 -8.69 32.34 26.04
N THR A 397 -8.67 31.21 26.73
CA THR A 397 -8.64 29.88 26.10
C THR A 397 -9.97 29.47 25.47
N GLN A 398 -11.11 29.83 26.08
CA GLN A 398 -12.45 29.38 25.66
C GLN A 398 -13.19 30.40 24.80
N ILE A 399 -12.79 31.67 24.80
CA ILE A 399 -13.48 32.73 24.04
C ILE A 399 -12.54 33.45 23.11
N GLU A 400 -11.43 34.04 23.58
CA GLU A 400 -10.60 34.92 22.75
C GLU A 400 -10.04 34.22 21.50
N ILE A 401 -9.39 33.07 21.67
CA ILE A 401 -8.78 32.30 20.56
C ILE A 401 -9.85 31.91 19.54
N TYR A 402 -10.94 31.32 20.03
CA TYR A 402 -12.04 30.87 19.18
C TYR A 402 -12.83 32.04 18.55
N MET A 403 -12.88 33.21 19.20
CA MET A 403 -13.52 34.41 18.63
C MET A 403 -12.71 34.94 17.45
N LYS A 404 -11.37 35.01 17.56
CA LYS A 404 -10.51 35.40 16.44
C LYS A 404 -10.59 34.39 15.30
N SER A 405 -10.59 33.10 15.63
CA SER A 405 -10.81 32.02 14.65
C SER A 405 -12.18 32.13 13.99
N LEU A 406 -13.25 32.42 14.74
CA LEU A 406 -14.59 32.63 14.23
C LEU A 406 -14.62 33.83 13.28
N MET A 407 -14.02 34.96 13.65
CA MET A 407 -13.94 36.15 12.80
C MET A 407 -13.22 35.87 11.47
N LYS A 408 -12.08 35.16 11.50
CA LYS A 408 -11.35 34.76 10.28
C LYS A 408 -12.15 33.74 9.45
N SER A 409 -12.73 32.75 10.11
CA SER A 409 -13.59 31.73 9.51
C SER A 409 -14.78 32.37 8.81
N SER A 410 -15.47 33.31 9.43
CA SER A 410 -16.61 34.01 8.83
C SER A 410 -16.21 34.82 7.60
N LEU A 411 -15.03 35.46 7.59
CA LEU A 411 -14.53 36.13 6.38
C LEU A 411 -14.13 35.13 5.27
N LYS A 412 -13.54 33.99 5.65
CA LYS A 412 -13.22 32.90 4.73
C LYS A 412 -14.48 32.30 4.12
N GLN A 413 -15.51 32.06 4.93
CA GLN A 413 -16.83 31.57 4.51
C GLN A 413 -17.54 32.56 3.57
N ALA A 414 -17.31 33.86 3.76
CA ALA A 414 -17.82 34.91 2.89
C ALA A 414 -16.90 35.21 1.68
N GLY A 415 -15.77 34.52 1.52
CA GLY A 415 -14.86 34.69 0.37
C GLY A 415 -14.08 36.02 0.35
N ILE A 416 -14.01 36.75 1.46
CA ILE A 416 -13.44 38.11 1.54
C ILE A 416 -12.23 38.23 2.47
N LEU A 417 -11.65 37.10 2.90
CA LEU A 417 -10.47 37.09 3.75
C LEU A 417 -9.22 37.51 2.95
N THR A 418 -8.47 38.48 3.47
CA THR A 418 -7.17 38.93 2.93
C THR A 418 -6.13 38.95 4.05
N ASP A 419 -4.84 38.95 3.70
CA ASP A 419 -3.74 38.99 4.68
C ASP A 419 -3.85 40.21 5.60
N GLU A 420 -4.16 41.39 5.04
CA GLU A 420 -4.37 42.63 5.79
C GLU A 420 -5.51 42.49 6.82
N ARG A 421 -6.62 41.84 6.43
CA ARG A 421 -7.78 41.64 7.32
C ARG A 421 -7.54 40.56 8.36
N SER A 422 -6.81 39.51 8.02
CA SER A 422 -6.37 38.47 8.96
C SER A 422 -5.50 39.09 10.06
N LEU A 423 -4.54 39.92 9.67
CA LEU A 423 -3.62 40.61 10.58
C LEU A 423 -4.34 41.69 11.41
N ALA A 424 -5.35 42.36 10.83
CA ALA A 424 -6.20 43.28 11.58
C ALA A 424 -7.02 42.57 12.67
N ILE A 425 -7.53 41.35 12.42
CA ILE A 425 -8.25 40.54 13.42
C ILE A 425 -7.32 40.12 14.57
N ASP A 426 -6.09 39.72 14.27
CA ASP A 426 -5.13 39.29 15.30
C ASP A 426 -4.80 40.41 16.28
N ASN A 427 -4.77 41.65 15.81
CA ASN A 427 -4.49 42.86 16.60
C ASN A 427 -5.68 43.37 17.44
N ILE A 428 -6.87 42.78 17.34
CA ILE A 428 -8.02 43.18 18.16
C ILE A 428 -7.78 42.77 19.62
N ASP A 429 -7.79 43.75 20.52
CA ASP A 429 -7.70 43.54 21.96
C ASP A 429 -9.02 42.97 22.51
N LEU A 430 -9.03 41.66 22.73
CA LEU A 430 -10.16 40.92 23.31
C LEU A 430 -9.96 40.55 24.78
N THR A 431 -8.98 41.14 25.47
CA THR A 431 -8.77 40.89 26.90
C THR A 431 -10.00 41.24 27.73
N LEU A 432 -10.28 40.44 28.78
CA LEU A 432 -11.44 40.60 29.66
C LEU A 432 -11.13 41.56 30.82
N PRO A 433 -11.76 42.74 30.89
CA PRO A 433 -11.70 43.60 32.07
C PRO A 433 -12.57 43.02 33.20
N PHE A 434 -11.95 42.36 34.18
CA PHE A 434 -12.68 41.70 35.26
C PHE A 434 -13.51 42.65 36.13
N ASP A 435 -13.08 43.91 36.29
CA ASP A 435 -13.85 44.92 37.05
C ASP A 435 -15.26 45.14 36.49
N GLU A 436 -15.42 45.12 35.16
CA GLU A 436 -16.74 45.25 34.50
C GLU A 436 -17.67 44.05 34.77
N VAL A 437 -17.07 42.88 35.01
CA VAL A 437 -17.78 41.65 35.39
C VAL A 437 -18.14 41.69 36.87
N ASP A 438 -17.21 42.13 37.72
CA ASP A 438 -17.36 42.15 39.16
C ASP A 438 -18.41 43.16 39.66
N GLU A 439 -18.55 44.30 38.98
CA GLU A 439 -19.58 45.32 39.25
C GLU A 439 -21.00 44.79 39.05
N GLN A 440 -21.19 43.81 38.17
CA GLN A 440 -22.50 43.19 37.92
C GLN A 440 -22.87 42.14 38.97
N LEU A 441 -21.95 41.73 39.86
CA LEU A 441 -22.20 40.73 40.91
C LEU A 441 -22.70 41.39 42.21
N HIS A 442 -24.02 41.59 42.32
CA HIS A 442 -24.66 42.18 43.50
C HIS A 442 -25.00 41.13 44.57
N VAL A 443 -24.31 41.16 45.73
CA VAL A 443 -24.39 40.12 46.76
C VAL A 443 -25.61 40.27 47.69
N GLN A 444 -26.37 39.19 47.91
CA GLN A 444 -27.44 39.07 48.91
C GLN A 444 -26.93 38.50 50.25
N GLU A 445 -27.64 38.71 51.36
CA GLU A 445 -27.16 38.36 52.73
C GLU A 445 -26.96 36.85 53.00
N VAL A 446 -27.50 35.95 52.18
CA VAL A 446 -27.40 34.49 52.37
C VAL A 446 -26.93 33.83 51.07
N ILE A 447 -25.80 33.11 51.14
CA ILE A 447 -25.22 32.36 50.01
C ILE A 447 -25.49 30.86 50.24
N THR A 448 -26.38 30.29 49.43
CA THR A 448 -26.67 28.85 49.36
C THR A 448 -26.09 28.24 48.08
N GLY A 449 -26.02 26.91 48.01
CA GLY A 449 -25.60 26.18 46.79
C GLY A 449 -26.37 26.58 45.54
N GLU A 450 -27.67 26.83 45.68
CA GLU A 450 -28.56 27.25 44.59
C GLU A 450 -28.30 28.71 44.15
N THR A 451 -27.98 29.61 45.09
CA THR A 451 -27.62 31.01 44.74
C THR A 451 -26.29 31.12 44.00
N ILE A 452 -25.33 30.22 44.24
CA ILE A 452 -24.03 30.23 43.54
C ILE A 452 -24.20 29.95 42.05
N LEU A 453 -25.12 29.05 41.68
CA LEU A 453 -25.44 28.79 40.28
C LEU A 453 -26.03 30.02 39.59
N ASN A 454 -26.91 30.76 40.28
CA ASN A 454 -27.47 32.01 39.75
C ASN A 454 -26.40 33.09 39.56
N TYR A 455 -25.46 33.23 40.51
CA TYR A 455 -24.34 34.16 40.36
C TYR A 455 -23.36 33.74 39.26
N ALA A 456 -23.13 32.43 39.08
CA ALA A 456 -22.32 31.92 37.99
C ALA A 456 -22.96 32.28 36.62
N GLU A 457 -24.28 32.15 36.50
CA GLU A 457 -25.01 32.58 35.31
C GLU A 457 -24.99 34.11 35.10
N GLN A 458 -25.06 34.89 36.18
CA GLN A 458 -24.92 36.35 36.09
C GLN A 458 -23.51 36.77 35.62
N MET A 459 -22.48 36.12 36.14
CA MET A 459 -21.09 36.32 35.74
C MET A 459 -20.87 35.99 34.26
N LYS A 460 -21.39 34.85 33.79
CA LYS A 460 -21.36 34.48 32.36
C LYS A 460 -22.01 35.55 31.50
N ARG A 461 -23.21 36.03 31.87
CA ARG A 461 -23.91 37.08 31.13
C ARG A 461 -23.11 38.38 31.03
N ALA A 462 -22.45 38.78 32.12
CA ALA A 462 -21.59 39.96 32.12
C ALA A 462 -20.41 39.79 31.16
N ILE A 463 -19.75 38.62 31.18
CA ILE A 463 -18.67 38.28 30.25
C ILE A 463 -19.16 38.30 28.79
N HIS A 464 -20.34 37.74 28.50
CA HIS A 464 -20.91 37.75 27.15
C HIS A 464 -21.13 39.17 26.63
N LEU A 465 -21.59 40.08 27.49
CA LEU A 465 -21.86 41.47 27.12
C LEU A 465 -20.57 42.21 26.71
N VAL A 466 -19.47 41.95 27.43
CA VAL A 466 -18.15 42.53 27.11
C VAL A 466 -17.68 42.09 25.72
N TYR A 467 -17.68 40.79 25.44
CA TYR A 467 -17.21 40.27 24.15
C TYR A 467 -18.09 40.67 22.96
N LYS A 468 -19.41 40.80 23.17
CA LYS A 468 -20.31 41.37 22.14
C LYS A 468 -19.95 42.81 21.80
N ARG A 469 -19.78 43.65 22.82
CA ARG A 469 -19.41 45.06 22.65
C ARG A 469 -18.07 45.20 21.92
N LYS A 470 -17.08 44.36 22.22
CA LYS A 470 -15.77 44.37 21.57
C LYS A 470 -15.78 43.93 20.10
N THR A 471 -16.79 43.17 19.66
CA THR A 471 -16.86 42.60 18.29
C THR A 471 -17.92 43.22 17.38
N ASP A 472 -18.89 43.97 17.92
CA ASP A 472 -20.01 44.53 17.14
C ASP A 472 -19.57 45.50 16.03
N LYS A 473 -18.55 46.34 16.29
CA LYS A 473 -18.05 47.30 15.30
C LYS A 473 -17.48 46.59 14.07
N TRP A 474 -16.63 45.58 14.29
CA TRP A 474 -16.04 44.77 13.22
C TRP A 474 -17.11 44.03 12.39
N LYS A 475 -18.11 43.45 13.06
CA LYS A 475 -19.23 42.74 12.41
C LYS A 475 -19.97 43.65 11.42
N GLN A 476 -20.25 44.88 11.83
CA GLN A 476 -20.96 45.86 11.00
C GLN A 476 -20.15 46.25 9.76
N GLU A 477 -18.84 46.47 9.90
CA GLU A 477 -17.96 46.82 8.78
C GLU A 477 -17.86 45.69 7.74
N MET A 478 -17.72 44.44 8.18
CA MET A 478 -17.54 43.30 7.27
C MET A 478 -18.82 42.88 6.55
N SER A 479 -19.99 43.10 7.17
CA SER A 479 -21.29 42.81 6.54
C SER A 479 -21.54 43.64 5.28
N VAL A 480 -21.01 44.87 5.22
CA VAL A 480 -21.15 45.73 4.02
C VAL A 480 -20.30 45.17 2.88
N ILE A 481 -19.08 44.74 3.17
CA ILE A 481 -18.11 44.20 2.21
C ILE A 481 -18.59 42.86 1.62
N ALA A 482 -19.16 41.98 2.46
CA ALA A 482 -19.69 40.69 2.02
C ALA A 482 -20.85 40.85 1.02
N LYS A 483 -21.72 41.85 1.23
CA LYS A 483 -22.88 42.12 0.38
C LYS A 483 -22.49 42.57 -1.03
N GLU A 484 -21.35 43.26 -1.18
CA GLU A 484 -20.84 43.72 -2.48
C GLU A 484 -20.18 42.60 -3.30
N SER A 485 -19.70 41.53 -2.65
CA SER A 485 -18.96 40.43 -3.28
C SER A 485 -19.82 39.24 -3.72
N GLY A 486 -21.06 39.13 -3.23
CA GLY A 486 -21.92 37.93 -3.38
C GLY A 486 -22.57 37.69 -4.76
N GLY A 487 -22.56 38.68 -5.66
CA GLY A 487 -23.22 38.57 -6.98
C GLY A 487 -22.53 37.64 -7.98
N GLU A 488 -21.26 37.29 -7.77
CA GLU A 488 -20.44 36.50 -8.72
C GLU A 488 -20.24 35.03 -8.29
N GLN A 489 -20.58 34.62 -7.05
CA GLN A 489 -20.20 33.31 -6.48
C GLN A 489 -21.33 32.28 -6.29
N SER A 490 -22.58 32.57 -6.66
CA SER A 490 -23.73 31.69 -6.34
C SER A 490 -23.84 30.42 -7.19
N GLY A 491 -23.20 30.36 -8.37
CA GLY A 491 -23.26 29.20 -9.28
C GLY A 491 -22.60 27.93 -8.73
N PRO A 492 -21.30 27.96 -8.36
CA PRO A 492 -20.57 26.79 -7.86
C PRO A 492 -21.13 26.17 -6.56
N LEU A 493 -21.84 26.98 -5.76
CA LEU A 493 -22.39 26.56 -4.48
C LEU A 493 -23.61 25.63 -4.62
N VAL A 494 -24.38 25.77 -5.70
CA VAL A 494 -25.52 24.89 -6.00
C VAL A 494 -25.05 23.49 -6.41
N GLU A 495 -23.96 23.41 -7.16
CA GLU A 495 -23.33 22.13 -7.56
C GLU A 495 -22.77 21.37 -6.35
N THR A 496 -22.18 22.09 -5.39
CA THR A 496 -21.65 21.49 -4.14
C THR A 496 -22.75 20.87 -3.27
N ILE A 497 -23.95 21.48 -3.21
CA ILE A 497 -25.08 20.95 -2.42
C ILE A 497 -25.63 19.65 -3.01
N ALA A 498 -25.67 19.53 -4.35
CA ALA A 498 -26.13 18.31 -5.02
C ALA A 498 -25.22 17.13 -4.68
N MET A 499 -23.90 17.34 -4.76
CA MET A 499 -22.88 16.34 -4.43
C MET A 499 -22.98 15.86 -2.97
N LEU A 500 -23.08 16.77 -2.00
CA LEU A 500 -23.15 16.40 -0.56
C LEU A 500 -24.43 15.63 -0.18
N GLN A 501 -25.54 15.83 -0.90
CA GLN A 501 -26.80 15.13 -0.63
C GLN A 501 -26.71 13.64 -0.97
N GLU A 502 -26.04 13.32 -2.08
CA GLU A 502 -25.82 11.97 -2.57
C GLU A 502 -24.94 11.16 -1.60
N LYS A 503 -23.89 11.79 -1.05
CA LYS A 503 -23.01 11.22 -0.01
C LYS A 503 -23.77 10.78 1.26
N VAL A 504 -24.70 11.58 1.75
CA VAL A 504 -25.39 11.33 3.04
C VAL A 504 -26.34 10.12 2.97
N ASP A 505 -26.91 9.82 1.81
CA ASP A 505 -27.90 8.75 1.70
C ASP A 505 -27.27 7.36 1.67
N ALA A 506 -26.08 7.21 1.07
CA ALA A 506 -25.32 5.94 1.09
C ALA A 506 -24.94 5.50 2.53
N LEU A 507 -24.56 6.46 3.38
CA LEU A 507 -24.16 6.20 4.77
C LEU A 507 -25.29 5.63 5.66
N LYS A 508 -26.55 5.93 5.33
CA LYS A 508 -27.70 5.37 6.07
C LYS A 508 -27.90 3.89 5.78
N GLU A 509 -27.61 3.45 4.57
CA GLU A 509 -27.74 2.04 4.20
C GLU A 509 -26.69 1.17 4.91
N MET A 510 -25.46 1.67 5.06
CA MET A 510 -24.38 0.98 5.78
C MET A 510 -24.77 0.58 7.22
N ASN A 511 -25.35 1.53 7.97
CA ASN A 511 -25.75 1.31 9.37
C ASN A 511 -26.79 0.19 9.56
N LYS A 512 -27.59 -0.11 8.53
CA LYS A 512 -28.61 -1.16 8.56
C LYS A 512 -27.99 -2.57 8.60
N TRP A 513 -26.86 -2.78 7.93
CA TRP A 513 -26.18 -4.08 7.85
C TRP A 513 -25.46 -4.44 9.15
N LEU A 514 -24.84 -3.46 9.82
CA LEU A 514 -24.18 -3.64 11.11
C LEU A 514 -25.13 -4.14 12.22
N GLU A 515 -26.40 -3.73 12.18
CA GLU A 515 -27.42 -4.20 13.13
C GLU A 515 -27.88 -5.65 12.83
N ARG A 516 -27.83 -6.11 11.58
CA ARG A 516 -28.15 -7.50 11.21
C ARG A 516 -27.13 -8.49 11.79
N MET A 517 -25.83 -8.12 11.83
CA MET A 517 -24.77 -8.97 12.40
C MET A 517 -25.01 -9.30 13.89
N LYS A 518 -25.37 -8.30 14.69
CA LYS A 518 -25.65 -8.47 16.13
C LYS A 518 -26.84 -9.40 16.39
N TRP A 519 -27.78 -9.46 15.45
CA TRP A 519 -28.98 -10.30 15.56
C TRP A 519 -28.67 -11.79 15.38
N VAL A 520 -27.73 -12.16 14.51
CA VAL A 520 -27.35 -13.57 14.22
C VAL A 520 -26.89 -14.32 15.46
N ASP A 521 -25.91 -13.79 16.20
CA ASP A 521 -25.35 -14.45 17.38
C ASP A 521 -26.40 -14.73 18.45
N LYS A 522 -27.38 -13.82 18.58
CA LYS A 522 -28.49 -13.98 19.52
C LYS A 522 -29.42 -15.13 19.11
N GLU A 523 -29.71 -15.27 17.83
CA GLU A 523 -30.60 -16.31 17.33
C GLU A 523 -29.96 -17.71 17.31
N ILE A 524 -28.65 -17.83 17.06
CA ILE A 524 -27.95 -19.13 17.13
C ILE A 524 -27.94 -19.66 18.57
N ALA A 525 -27.68 -18.79 19.55
CA ALA A 525 -27.60 -19.19 20.96
C ALA A 525 -28.99 -19.47 21.56
N ASN A 526 -30.01 -18.71 21.16
CA ASN A 526 -31.37 -18.91 21.65
C ASN A 526 -32.41 -18.56 20.55
N PRO A 527 -32.76 -19.52 19.69
CA PRO A 527 -33.61 -19.26 18.53
C PRO A 527 -34.98 -18.74 18.95
N SER A 528 -35.43 -17.64 18.34
CA SER A 528 -36.76 -17.07 18.54
C SER A 528 -37.86 -17.99 17.98
N ALA A 529 -39.12 -17.72 18.32
CA ALA A 529 -40.25 -18.51 17.83
C ALA A 529 -40.35 -18.55 16.28
N PRO A 530 -40.14 -17.44 15.54
CA PRO A 530 -40.08 -17.46 14.08
C PRO A 530 -38.97 -18.37 13.53
N THR A 531 -37.75 -18.28 14.10
CA THR A 531 -36.60 -19.09 13.66
C THR A 531 -36.83 -20.58 13.87
N ARG A 532 -37.47 -20.99 14.98
CA ARG A 532 -37.83 -22.40 15.23
C ARG A 532 -38.85 -22.93 14.23
N MET A 533 -39.84 -22.11 13.87
CA MET A 533 -40.84 -22.51 12.88
C MET A 533 -40.22 -22.72 11.49
N GLY A 534 -39.30 -21.85 11.08
CA GLY A 534 -38.57 -21.98 9.82
C GLY A 534 -37.62 -23.18 9.79
N ARG A 535 -36.90 -23.44 10.89
CA ARG A 535 -36.09 -24.66 11.07
C ARG A 535 -36.90 -25.92 10.80
N ASP A 536 -38.07 -26.06 11.42
CA ASP A 536 -38.90 -27.27 11.29
C ASP A 536 -39.42 -27.46 9.85
N GLN A 537 -39.66 -26.37 9.13
CA GLN A 537 -40.02 -26.40 7.71
C GLN A 537 -38.85 -26.84 6.81
N LEU A 538 -37.63 -26.40 7.09
CA LEU A 538 -36.43 -26.81 6.34
C LEU A 538 -36.15 -28.31 6.49
N ILE A 539 -36.25 -28.85 7.70
CA ILE A 539 -36.07 -30.29 7.95
C ILE A 539 -37.09 -31.09 7.12
N ALA A 540 -38.36 -30.70 7.16
CA ALA A 540 -39.42 -31.34 6.39
C ALA A 540 -39.24 -31.22 4.86
N LYS A 541 -38.47 -30.23 4.39
CA LYS A 541 -38.10 -30.06 2.98
C LYS A 541 -36.92 -30.94 2.59
N TRP A 542 -35.89 -31.03 3.41
CA TRP A 542 -34.70 -31.87 3.15
C TRP A 542 -35.03 -33.36 3.17
N GLU A 543 -36.00 -33.78 3.99
CA GLU A 543 -36.47 -35.16 4.03
C GLU A 543 -37.39 -35.55 2.85
N GLN A 544 -37.75 -34.60 1.96
CA GLN A 544 -38.55 -34.90 0.77
C GLN A 544 -37.67 -35.39 -0.40
N PRO A 545 -38.08 -36.45 -1.12
CA PRO A 545 -37.33 -36.94 -2.29
C PRO A 545 -37.30 -35.88 -3.41
N LYS A 546 -36.10 -35.58 -3.94
CA LYS A 546 -35.87 -34.57 -4.99
C LYS A 546 -36.53 -34.98 -6.32
N LYS A 547 -37.11 -34.01 -7.05
CA LYS A 547 -37.60 -34.20 -8.43
C LYS A 547 -36.43 -34.06 -9.40
N ILE A 548 -36.10 -35.13 -10.12
CA ILE A 548 -35.06 -35.15 -11.14
C ILE A 548 -35.75 -35.21 -12.51
N GLU A 549 -35.48 -34.25 -13.39
CA GLU A 549 -35.93 -34.31 -14.78
C GLU A 549 -34.88 -35.03 -15.63
N THR A 550 -35.28 -36.16 -16.21
CA THR A 550 -34.43 -36.94 -17.11
C THR A 550 -34.52 -36.35 -18.51
N ILE A 551 -33.39 -35.87 -19.04
CA ILE A 551 -33.32 -35.38 -20.42
C ILE A 551 -32.54 -36.40 -21.24
N GLU A 552 -33.20 -37.04 -22.20
CA GLU A 552 -32.52 -37.79 -23.25
C GLU A 552 -31.96 -36.80 -24.28
N TYR A 553 -30.63 -36.74 -24.39
CA TYR A 553 -29.93 -35.80 -25.26
C TYR A 553 -30.25 -36.07 -26.75
N VAL A 554 -30.61 -35.02 -27.48
CA VAL A 554 -30.70 -35.02 -28.95
C VAL A 554 -29.61 -34.08 -29.46
N ALA A 555 -28.62 -34.65 -30.14
CA ALA A 555 -27.51 -33.91 -30.73
C ALA A 555 -28.02 -32.77 -31.62
N LYS A 556 -27.54 -31.56 -31.38
CA LYS A 556 -27.70 -30.42 -32.29
C LYS A 556 -26.37 -30.12 -32.95
N GLU A 557 -26.44 -29.95 -34.27
CA GLU A 557 -25.32 -29.57 -35.14
C GLU A 557 -24.68 -28.26 -34.69
N GLU A 558 -23.35 -28.22 -34.83
CA GLU A 558 -22.47 -27.09 -34.55
C GLU A 558 -22.98 -25.79 -35.16
N VAL A 559 -23.07 -24.75 -34.33
CA VAL A 559 -23.25 -23.37 -34.77
C VAL A 559 -21.86 -22.73 -34.75
N GLN A 560 -21.42 -22.27 -35.92
CA GLN A 560 -20.21 -21.49 -36.12
C GLN A 560 -20.15 -20.30 -35.16
N GLU A 561 -19.04 -20.19 -34.43
CA GLU A 561 -18.73 -19.02 -33.63
C GLU A 561 -18.56 -17.77 -34.47
N THR A 562 -19.25 -16.73 -34.02
CA THR A 562 -19.20 -15.36 -34.52
C THR A 562 -17.84 -14.75 -34.23
N THR A 563 -17.28 -14.14 -35.27
CA THR A 563 -16.06 -13.34 -35.35
C THR A 563 -15.83 -12.41 -34.15
N ALA A 564 -14.58 -12.43 -33.69
CA ALA A 564 -13.96 -11.52 -32.73
C ALA A 564 -14.26 -10.04 -33.03
N GLU A 565 -14.54 -9.28 -31.98
CA GLU A 565 -14.51 -7.82 -32.00
C GLU A 565 -13.04 -7.36 -32.08
N GLU A 566 -12.75 -6.59 -33.12
CA GLU A 566 -11.47 -5.93 -33.31
C GLU A 566 -11.19 -5.00 -32.12
N VAL A 567 -10.10 -5.29 -31.40
CA VAL A 567 -9.45 -4.34 -30.50
C VAL A 567 -9.03 -3.14 -31.36
N GLU A 568 -9.54 -1.95 -31.04
CA GLU A 568 -9.12 -0.72 -31.70
C GLU A 568 -7.60 -0.56 -31.59
N GLU A 569 -6.91 -0.64 -32.73
CA GLU A 569 -5.53 -0.20 -32.87
C GLU A 569 -5.45 1.25 -32.40
N VAL A 570 -4.72 1.46 -31.29
CA VAL A 570 -4.22 2.78 -30.93
C VAL A 570 -3.35 3.25 -32.10
N VAL A 571 -3.82 4.28 -32.80
CA VAL A 571 -3.09 4.93 -33.89
C VAL A 571 -1.71 5.32 -33.36
N GLU A 572 -0.66 4.67 -33.86
CA GLU A 572 0.71 5.16 -33.74
C GLU A 572 0.76 6.54 -34.40
N GLU A 573 0.77 7.58 -33.58
CA GLU A 573 1.27 8.87 -34.02
C GLU A 573 2.68 8.64 -34.54
N GLN A 574 2.93 9.03 -35.79
CA GLN A 574 4.26 9.07 -36.38
C GLN A 574 5.13 10.02 -35.54
N ARG A 575 5.76 9.49 -34.50
CA ARG A 575 6.70 10.22 -33.66
C ARG A 575 7.99 10.40 -34.44
N GLN A 576 8.35 11.66 -34.66
CA GLN A 576 9.59 12.02 -35.32
C GLN A 576 10.77 11.44 -34.55
N VAL A 577 11.65 10.74 -35.26
CA VAL A 577 12.94 10.30 -34.73
C VAL A 577 13.75 11.55 -34.39
N VAL A 578 13.92 11.84 -33.10
CA VAL A 578 14.71 12.98 -32.62
C VAL A 578 16.19 12.58 -32.61
N ASP A 579 17.00 13.26 -33.42
CA ASP A 579 18.43 12.98 -33.57
C ASP A 579 19.22 13.55 -32.39
N SER A 580 19.40 12.71 -31.36
CA SER A 580 20.08 13.11 -30.12
C SER A 580 21.54 13.55 -30.29
N GLU A 581 22.28 13.01 -31.28
CA GLU A 581 23.66 13.44 -31.52
C GLU A 581 23.69 14.85 -32.08
N LYS A 582 22.77 15.17 -33.01
CA LYS A 582 22.62 16.54 -33.50
C LYS A 582 22.25 17.50 -32.37
N ALA A 583 21.31 17.13 -31.52
CA ALA A 583 20.91 17.99 -30.40
C ALA A 583 22.04 18.25 -29.39
N ILE A 584 22.86 17.23 -29.08
CA ILE A 584 24.05 17.39 -28.22
C ILE A 584 25.06 18.33 -28.88
N ILE A 585 25.39 18.08 -30.15
CA ILE A 585 26.35 18.90 -30.91
C ILE A 585 25.83 20.33 -31.03
N HIS A 586 24.53 20.50 -31.28
CA HIS A 586 23.86 21.78 -31.40
C HIS A 586 23.93 22.55 -30.08
N ALA A 587 23.51 21.95 -28.97
CA ALA A 587 23.59 22.57 -27.65
C ALA A 587 25.03 22.94 -27.25
N GLN A 588 26.01 22.07 -27.50
CA GLN A 588 27.43 22.34 -27.24
C GLN A 588 27.96 23.48 -28.12
N HIS A 589 27.55 23.53 -29.38
CA HIS A 589 27.94 24.60 -30.31
C HIS A 589 27.38 25.96 -29.87
N ILE A 590 26.10 26.02 -29.50
CA ILE A 590 25.46 27.23 -29.01
C ILE A 590 26.08 27.67 -27.68
N ALA A 591 26.29 26.75 -26.74
CA ALA A 591 26.97 27.03 -25.47
C ALA A 591 28.34 27.69 -25.69
N ASN A 592 29.21 27.09 -26.51
CA ASN A 592 30.53 27.65 -26.85
C ASN A 592 30.45 29.00 -27.57
N SER A 593 29.39 29.24 -28.35
CA SER A 593 29.20 30.48 -29.10
C SER A 593 28.75 31.64 -28.21
N VAL A 594 27.99 31.37 -27.15
CA VAL A 594 27.45 32.39 -26.23
C VAL A 594 28.23 32.51 -24.91
N GLU A 595 29.12 31.58 -24.58
CA GLU A 595 29.90 31.57 -23.32
C GLU A 595 30.65 32.90 -23.06
N ALA A 596 31.24 33.48 -24.10
CA ALA A 596 32.00 34.72 -24.01
C ALA A 596 31.11 35.99 -23.93
N ILE A 597 29.79 35.85 -24.01
CA ILE A 597 28.82 36.95 -23.95
C ILE A 597 28.42 37.18 -22.49
N PRO A 598 28.70 38.37 -21.91
CA PRO A 598 28.25 38.74 -20.57
C PRO A 598 26.73 38.51 -20.36
N GLY A 599 26.37 37.68 -19.37
CA GLY A 599 24.98 37.28 -19.08
C GLY A 599 24.51 35.96 -19.73
N PHE A 600 25.40 35.26 -20.45
CA PHE A 600 25.13 33.95 -21.05
C PHE A 600 26.08 32.84 -20.57
N ALA A 601 27.09 33.15 -19.75
CA ALA A 601 28.07 32.17 -19.29
C ALA A 601 27.44 31.03 -18.48
N GLU A 602 26.50 31.32 -17.57
CA GLU A 602 25.78 30.28 -16.83
C GLU A 602 24.83 29.47 -17.71
N THR A 603 24.15 30.12 -18.66
CA THR A 603 23.31 29.42 -19.65
C THR A 603 24.14 28.47 -20.52
N ALA A 604 25.35 28.88 -20.92
CA ALA A 604 26.29 28.02 -21.65
C ALA A 604 26.74 26.82 -20.80
N ALA A 605 27.11 27.04 -19.53
CA ALA A 605 27.49 25.97 -18.61
C ALA A 605 26.33 24.98 -18.37
N TYR A 606 25.10 25.49 -18.26
CA TYR A 606 23.89 24.70 -18.14
C TYR A 606 23.66 23.79 -19.36
N LEU A 607 23.69 24.37 -20.58
CA LEU A 607 23.55 23.60 -21.82
C LEU A 607 24.65 22.54 -21.96
N MET A 608 25.90 22.86 -21.60
CA MET A 608 27.02 21.92 -21.65
C MET A 608 26.82 20.74 -20.70
N THR A 609 26.37 21.01 -19.46
CA THR A 609 26.11 19.98 -18.44
C THR A 609 24.99 19.03 -18.87
N LYS A 610 23.89 19.57 -19.42
CA LYS A 610 22.78 18.74 -19.94
C LYS A 610 23.20 17.91 -21.14
N ALA A 611 23.98 18.49 -22.05
CA ALA A 611 24.52 17.79 -23.21
C ALA A 611 25.47 16.65 -22.81
N ASP A 612 26.34 16.86 -21.82
CA ASP A 612 27.26 15.85 -21.31
C ASP A 612 26.53 14.70 -20.59
N ARG A 613 25.47 15.02 -19.83
CA ARG A 613 24.61 13.99 -19.21
C ARG A 613 23.91 13.13 -20.26
N LEU A 614 23.42 13.73 -21.35
CA LEU A 614 22.79 13.01 -22.46
C LEU A 614 23.79 12.15 -23.27
N LYS A 615 25.07 12.53 -23.24
CA LYS A 615 26.18 11.81 -23.89
C LYS A 615 26.69 10.60 -23.09
N GLY A 616 26.54 10.61 -21.76
CA GLY A 616 27.04 9.56 -20.86
C GLY A 616 26.22 8.26 -20.82
N GLN A 617 24.93 8.30 -21.17
CA GLN A 617 23.99 7.17 -21.35
C GLN A 617 24.21 5.94 -20.47
N GLU A 618 23.89 6.04 -19.17
CA GLU A 618 23.61 4.85 -18.35
C GLU A 618 22.12 4.86 -17.95
N PHE A 619 21.32 3.99 -18.56
CA PHE A 619 19.94 3.74 -18.15
C PHE A 619 19.91 2.63 -17.09
N THR A 620 19.21 2.86 -15.99
CA THR A 620 19.07 1.87 -14.92
C THR A 620 17.72 1.15 -15.06
N VAL A 621 17.78 -0.16 -15.27
CA VAL A 621 16.60 -1.04 -15.33
C VAL A 621 16.58 -1.92 -14.11
N ALA A 622 15.54 -1.84 -13.29
CA ALA A 622 15.41 -2.62 -12.06
C ALA A 622 14.44 -3.80 -12.24
N LEU A 623 14.88 -5.00 -11.86
CA LEU A 623 14.10 -6.24 -11.94
C LEU A 623 13.47 -6.58 -10.58
N PHE A 624 12.17 -6.81 -10.54
CA PHE A 624 11.39 -7.13 -9.34
C PHE A 624 10.51 -8.38 -9.55
N GLY A 625 10.00 -8.94 -8.45
CA GLY A 625 9.10 -10.10 -8.45
C GLY A 625 9.34 -11.02 -7.25
N ALA A 626 8.35 -11.86 -6.91
CA ALA A 626 8.45 -12.84 -5.84
C ALA A 626 9.64 -13.80 -5.99
N PHE A 627 9.99 -14.48 -4.89
CA PHE A 627 10.97 -15.55 -4.94
C PHE A 627 10.53 -16.67 -5.90
N SER A 628 11.47 -17.25 -6.65
CA SER A 628 11.19 -18.27 -7.69
C SER A 628 10.25 -17.83 -8.83
N ALA A 629 9.97 -16.54 -9.02
CA ALA A 629 9.24 -16.04 -10.19
C ALA A 629 10.02 -16.16 -11.52
N GLY A 630 11.31 -16.52 -11.45
CA GLY A 630 12.20 -16.68 -12.60
C GLY A 630 12.93 -15.41 -13.03
N LYS A 631 13.14 -14.44 -12.12
CA LYS A 631 13.91 -13.20 -12.34
C LYS A 631 15.29 -13.43 -12.97
N SER A 632 16.13 -14.27 -12.37
CA SER A 632 17.47 -14.54 -12.87
C SER A 632 17.45 -15.33 -14.18
N SER A 633 16.44 -16.20 -14.38
CA SER A 633 16.22 -16.91 -15.65
C SER A 633 15.85 -15.94 -16.77
N PHE A 634 14.94 -15.00 -16.50
CA PHE A 634 14.55 -13.95 -17.45
C PHE A 634 15.72 -12.99 -17.75
N SER A 635 16.49 -12.62 -16.74
CA SER A 635 17.71 -11.82 -16.91
C SER A 635 18.71 -12.53 -17.82
N ASN A 636 18.95 -13.83 -17.62
CA ASN A 636 19.79 -14.64 -18.50
C ASN A 636 19.24 -14.70 -19.93
N ALA A 637 17.92 -14.82 -20.09
CA ALA A 637 17.28 -14.78 -21.41
C ALA A 637 17.46 -13.42 -22.10
N LEU A 638 17.35 -12.30 -21.36
CA LEU A 638 17.58 -10.94 -21.87
C LEU A 638 19.05 -10.73 -22.27
N ILE A 639 19.99 -11.17 -21.42
CA ILE A 639 21.43 -11.13 -21.69
C ILE A 639 21.81 -12.03 -22.88
N GLY A 640 21.12 -13.17 -23.04
CA GLY A 640 21.39 -14.20 -24.05
C GLY A 640 22.36 -15.30 -23.61
N GLU A 641 22.80 -15.29 -22.35
CA GLU A 641 23.72 -16.28 -21.79
C GLU A 641 23.40 -16.58 -20.31
N LYS A 642 23.86 -17.74 -19.82
CA LYS A 642 23.75 -18.14 -18.40
C LYS A 642 24.80 -17.39 -17.55
N VAL A 643 24.53 -16.13 -17.26
CA VAL A 643 25.42 -15.25 -16.48
C VAL A 643 25.10 -15.30 -14.99
N LEU A 644 23.83 -15.10 -14.63
CA LEU A 644 23.36 -15.13 -13.24
C LEU A 644 23.01 -16.56 -12.82
N PRO A 645 23.46 -17.04 -11.65
CA PRO A 645 23.05 -18.35 -11.15
C PRO A 645 21.57 -18.36 -10.78
N VAL A 646 20.89 -19.49 -11.03
CA VAL A 646 19.50 -19.72 -10.64
C VAL A 646 19.51 -20.54 -9.34
N SER A 647 19.11 -19.94 -8.22
CA SER A 647 19.08 -20.62 -6.91
C SER A 647 17.67 -20.63 -6.33
N PRO A 648 17.17 -21.78 -5.82
CA PRO A 648 15.88 -21.90 -5.15
C PRO A 648 15.95 -21.59 -3.65
N ASN A 649 17.09 -21.15 -3.11
CA ASN A 649 17.24 -20.89 -1.67
C ASN A 649 17.03 -19.39 -1.31
N PRO A 650 16.16 -19.07 -0.34
CA PRO A 650 15.71 -17.70 -0.05
C PRO A 650 16.65 -16.85 0.81
N THR A 651 17.90 -17.26 1.09
CA THR A 651 18.64 -16.66 2.22
C THR A 651 19.86 -15.81 1.93
N THR A 652 20.11 -15.31 0.72
CA THR A 652 21.06 -14.18 0.59
C THR A 652 20.80 -13.25 -0.59
N ALA A 653 20.57 -11.98 -0.24
CA ALA A 653 19.97 -10.95 -1.05
C ALA A 653 20.98 -9.83 -1.38
N ALA A 654 22.13 -10.21 -1.95
CA ALA A 654 23.07 -9.23 -2.48
C ALA A 654 22.53 -8.64 -3.78
N ILE A 655 22.64 -7.33 -3.96
CA ILE A 655 22.21 -6.64 -5.18
C ILE A 655 23.20 -6.97 -6.30
N ASN A 656 22.73 -7.44 -7.45
CA ASN A 656 23.58 -7.72 -8.60
C ASN A 656 23.30 -6.72 -9.72
N ARG A 657 24.31 -5.97 -10.14
CA ARG A 657 24.24 -5.02 -11.27
C ARG A 657 25.03 -5.57 -12.44
N ILE A 658 24.39 -5.74 -13.60
CA ILE A 658 25.06 -6.04 -14.85
C ILE A 658 25.35 -4.71 -15.55
N ARG A 659 26.63 -4.32 -15.62
CA ARG A 659 27.07 -3.00 -16.10
C ARG A 659 27.76 -3.06 -17.47
N PRO A 660 27.71 -1.97 -18.25
CA PRO A 660 28.51 -1.82 -19.47
C PRO A 660 30.01 -1.94 -19.22
N VAL A 661 30.72 -2.55 -20.17
CA VAL A 661 32.19 -2.65 -20.15
C VAL A 661 32.83 -1.30 -20.51
N SER A 662 34.00 -1.03 -19.95
CA SER A 662 34.79 0.19 -20.22
C SER A 662 36.28 -0.15 -20.37
N GLU A 663 37.12 0.85 -20.69
CA GLU A 663 38.57 0.66 -20.76
C GLU A 663 39.19 0.20 -19.42
N THR A 664 38.52 0.52 -18.30
CA THR A 664 38.97 0.17 -16.94
C THR A 664 38.29 -1.08 -16.39
N HIS A 665 37.06 -1.36 -16.81
CA HIS A 665 36.26 -2.50 -16.34
C HIS A 665 35.92 -3.41 -17.52
N VAL A 666 36.69 -4.49 -17.65
CA VAL A 666 36.66 -5.37 -18.83
C VAL A 666 35.61 -6.47 -18.71
N HIS A 667 35.21 -7.02 -19.86
CA HIS A 667 34.25 -8.13 -19.95
C HIS A 667 34.63 -9.33 -19.04
N ASN A 668 33.62 -9.94 -18.40
CA ASN A 668 33.74 -11.09 -17.46
C ASN A 668 34.47 -10.79 -16.14
N THR A 669 34.45 -9.53 -15.70
CA THR A 669 34.96 -9.13 -14.38
C THR A 669 33.83 -8.63 -13.49
N ALA A 670 33.98 -8.81 -12.18
CA ALA A 670 33.04 -8.35 -11.17
C ALA A 670 33.74 -7.59 -10.07
N ASP A 671 33.20 -6.46 -9.67
CA ASP A 671 33.57 -5.77 -8.45
C ASP A 671 32.62 -6.20 -7.33
N ILE A 672 33.15 -6.95 -6.37
CA ILE A 672 32.42 -7.42 -5.19
C ILE A 672 32.64 -6.40 -4.07
N HIS A 673 31.60 -5.64 -3.73
CA HIS A 673 31.64 -4.69 -2.62
C HIS A 673 31.30 -5.44 -1.33
N LEU A 674 32.30 -5.59 -0.45
CA LEU A 674 32.10 -6.23 0.85
C LEU A 674 31.57 -5.23 1.87
N LYS A 675 30.64 -5.69 2.70
CA LYS A 675 30.08 -4.92 3.82
C LYS A 675 31.20 -4.40 4.72
N ASP A 676 31.01 -3.21 5.27
CA ASP A 676 31.90 -2.72 6.32
C ASP A 676 31.62 -3.42 7.66
N VAL A 677 32.52 -3.22 8.63
CA VAL A 677 32.44 -3.88 9.95
C VAL A 677 31.17 -3.47 10.70
N ALA A 678 30.75 -2.21 10.58
CA ALA A 678 29.57 -1.70 11.28
C ALA A 678 28.30 -2.37 10.78
N THR A 679 28.11 -2.36 9.46
CA THR A 679 27.02 -3.02 8.74
C THR A 679 26.95 -4.51 9.05
N MET A 680 28.09 -5.21 8.95
CA MET A 680 28.09 -6.64 9.21
C MET A 680 27.76 -6.95 10.69
N THR A 681 28.15 -6.07 11.62
CA THR A 681 27.84 -6.24 13.05
C THR A 681 26.35 -6.09 13.29
N GLU A 682 25.69 -5.15 12.60
CA GLU A 682 24.23 -4.94 12.67
C GLU A 682 23.47 -6.18 12.16
N ASP A 683 23.80 -6.69 10.97
CA ASP A 683 23.16 -7.89 10.38
C ASP A 683 23.28 -9.12 11.30
N VAL A 684 24.45 -9.30 11.90
CA VAL A 684 24.73 -10.40 12.82
C VAL A 684 24.01 -10.20 14.14
N ALA A 685 24.00 -8.97 14.70
CA ALA A 685 23.28 -8.66 15.93
C ALA A 685 21.76 -8.88 15.78
N LEU A 686 21.17 -8.51 14.64
CA LEU A 686 19.77 -8.78 14.32
C LEU A 686 19.46 -10.29 14.34
N SER A 687 20.28 -11.08 13.65
CA SER A 687 20.06 -12.53 13.55
C SER A 687 20.28 -13.27 14.87
N PHE A 688 21.29 -12.89 15.65
CA PHE A 688 21.51 -13.46 16.99
C PHE A 688 20.49 -12.95 18.01
N GLY A 689 20.06 -11.69 17.91
CA GLY A 689 19.03 -11.08 18.75
C GLY A 689 17.68 -11.79 18.61
N ALA A 690 17.34 -12.25 17.40
CA ALA A 690 16.16 -13.08 17.16
C ALA A 690 16.21 -14.41 17.96
N LEU A 691 17.41 -14.95 18.22
CA LEU A 691 17.61 -16.13 19.08
C LEU A 691 17.76 -15.77 20.57
N GLY A 692 17.64 -14.49 20.93
CA GLY A 692 17.83 -13.98 22.28
C GLY A 692 19.29 -13.97 22.74
N ILE A 693 20.24 -13.86 21.81
CA ILE A 693 21.69 -13.83 22.08
C ILE A 693 22.22 -12.43 21.76
N ASP A 694 22.68 -11.72 22.80
CA ASP A 694 23.30 -10.40 22.60
C ASP A 694 24.72 -10.53 22.05
N ILE A 695 25.00 -9.74 21.01
CA ILE A 695 26.29 -9.65 20.33
C ILE A 695 26.82 -8.23 20.45
N SER A 696 28.09 -8.11 20.85
CA SER A 696 28.78 -6.83 20.98
C SER A 696 29.79 -6.54 19.87
N SER A 697 30.20 -7.57 19.13
CA SER A 697 31.16 -7.48 18.02
C SER A 697 31.09 -8.73 17.15
N LEU A 698 31.64 -8.68 15.93
CA LEU A 698 31.72 -9.86 15.06
C LEU A 698 32.53 -11.02 15.67
N GLU A 699 33.59 -10.72 16.42
CA GLU A 699 34.39 -11.75 17.10
C GLU A 699 33.57 -12.44 18.22
N ASP A 700 32.81 -11.65 18.98
CA ASP A 700 31.87 -12.16 19.99
C ASP A 700 30.78 -13.04 19.34
N ALA A 701 30.22 -12.62 18.21
CA ALA A 701 29.27 -13.42 17.45
C ALA A 701 29.85 -14.75 16.99
N PHE A 702 31.05 -14.72 16.39
CA PHE A 702 31.70 -15.92 15.88
C PHE A 702 31.90 -16.96 16.99
N ASN A 703 32.34 -16.52 18.16
CA ASN A 703 32.52 -17.39 19.33
C ASN A 703 31.21 -17.96 19.88
N LYS A 704 30.07 -17.31 19.63
CA LYS A 704 28.73 -17.73 20.09
C LYS A 704 27.93 -18.53 19.06
N THR A 705 28.40 -18.68 17.82
CA THR A 705 27.73 -19.43 16.74
C THR A 705 27.34 -20.85 17.15
N ASP A 706 28.25 -21.62 17.75
CA ASP A 706 27.99 -23.00 18.20
C ASP A 706 26.91 -23.09 19.28
N ALA A 707 26.80 -22.07 20.14
CA ALA A 707 25.76 -21.99 21.16
C ALA A 707 24.40 -21.65 20.54
N ALA A 708 24.38 -20.69 19.61
CA ALA A 708 23.19 -20.29 18.85
C ALA A 708 22.60 -21.46 18.04
N MET A 709 23.45 -22.26 17.39
CA MET A 709 23.02 -23.41 16.61
C MET A 709 22.36 -24.51 17.46
N LYS A 710 22.85 -24.71 18.69
CA LYS A 710 22.36 -25.74 19.63
C LYS A 710 21.07 -25.36 20.38
N GLN A 711 20.66 -24.10 20.33
CA GLN A 711 19.44 -23.64 21.00
C GLN A 711 18.21 -24.26 20.32
N PRO A 712 17.29 -24.91 21.03
CA PRO A 712 16.06 -25.44 20.43
C PRO A 712 15.22 -24.29 19.86
N LEU A 713 14.68 -24.48 18.65
CA LEU A 713 13.86 -23.46 18.01
C LEU A 713 12.47 -23.46 18.65
N GLU A 714 12.07 -22.29 19.12
CA GLU A 714 10.80 -22.07 19.81
C GLU A 714 9.72 -21.48 18.88
N ASP A 715 10.15 -21.00 17.70
CA ASP A 715 9.38 -20.29 16.68
C ASP A 715 9.92 -20.66 15.28
N GLU A 716 9.01 -20.80 14.31
CA GLU A 716 9.26 -21.24 12.93
C GLU A 716 9.99 -20.17 12.11
N ASN A 717 9.78 -18.89 12.42
CA ASN A 717 10.44 -17.76 11.74
C ASN A 717 11.96 -17.67 12.06
N LEU A 718 12.42 -18.32 13.13
CA LEU A 718 13.81 -18.28 13.58
C LEU A 718 14.76 -19.15 12.75
N HIS A 719 14.23 -20.03 11.88
CA HIS A 719 15.02 -20.90 11.03
C HIS A 719 15.90 -20.13 10.04
N ILE A 720 15.42 -18.99 9.57
CA ILE A 720 16.12 -18.15 8.59
C ILE A 720 17.35 -17.49 9.22
N HIS A 721 17.20 -17.02 10.47
CA HIS A 721 18.33 -16.52 11.25
C HIS A 721 19.39 -17.60 11.52
N LYS A 722 18.99 -18.86 11.74
CA LYS A 722 19.97 -19.96 11.86
C LYS A 722 20.71 -20.27 10.56
N SER A 723 20.04 -20.17 9.41
CA SER A 723 20.70 -20.31 8.10
C SER A 723 21.78 -19.24 7.93
N PHE A 724 21.43 -17.98 8.21
CA PHE A 724 22.36 -16.85 8.19
C PHE A 724 23.53 -17.03 9.16
N ILE A 725 23.28 -17.45 10.40
CA ILE A 725 24.33 -17.68 11.40
C ILE A 725 25.28 -18.80 10.97
N SER A 726 24.77 -19.87 10.36
CA SER A 726 25.58 -20.95 9.79
C SER A 726 26.46 -20.46 8.63
N ALA A 727 25.91 -19.63 7.74
CA ALA A 727 26.66 -19.01 6.65
C ALA A 727 27.77 -18.08 7.18
N PHE A 728 27.43 -17.22 8.15
CA PHE A 728 28.38 -16.35 8.85
C PHE A 728 29.51 -17.15 9.52
N GLN A 729 29.18 -18.24 10.23
CA GLN A 729 30.17 -19.10 10.88
C GLN A 729 31.19 -19.66 9.88
N ARG A 730 30.77 -20.05 8.68
CA ARG A 730 31.68 -20.60 7.67
C ARG A 730 32.52 -19.53 6.97
N GLY A 731 31.94 -18.37 6.67
CA GLY A 731 32.62 -17.31 5.92
C GLY A 731 33.44 -16.33 6.76
N TYR A 732 33.13 -16.16 8.05
CA TYR A 732 33.79 -15.17 8.91
C TYR A 732 35.34 -15.28 8.93
N PRO A 733 35.95 -16.48 9.05
CA PRO A 733 37.41 -16.60 9.04
C PRO A 733 38.06 -16.16 7.72
N LEU A 734 37.31 -16.17 6.61
CA LEU A 734 37.81 -15.89 5.26
C LEU A 734 37.70 -14.41 4.90
N TYR A 735 36.56 -13.77 5.21
CA TYR A 735 36.24 -12.44 4.69
C TYR A 735 36.42 -11.29 5.67
N THR A 736 36.61 -11.57 6.97
CA THR A 736 36.86 -10.53 7.99
C THR A 736 37.99 -9.55 7.63
N PRO A 737 39.15 -9.99 7.09
CA PRO A 737 40.24 -9.06 6.73
C PRO A 737 39.91 -8.11 5.57
N ALA A 738 38.87 -8.41 4.79
CA ALA A 738 38.51 -7.70 3.56
C ALA A 738 37.21 -6.87 3.70
N LEU A 739 36.59 -6.83 4.88
CA LEU A 739 35.39 -6.02 5.12
C LEU A 739 35.64 -4.53 4.80
N GLY A 740 34.68 -3.90 4.12
CA GLY A 740 34.75 -2.52 3.65
C GLY A 740 35.65 -2.29 2.44
N THR A 741 36.10 -3.36 1.76
CA THR A 741 36.90 -3.27 0.53
C THR A 741 36.14 -3.80 -0.69
N THR A 742 36.57 -3.40 -1.88
CA THR A 742 36.07 -3.94 -3.16
C THR A 742 37.05 -5.00 -3.67
N LEU A 743 36.55 -6.18 -4.00
CA LEU A 743 37.32 -7.25 -4.61
C LEU A 743 36.97 -7.36 -6.10
N THR A 744 37.92 -7.11 -6.99
CA THR A 744 37.75 -7.38 -8.42
C THR A 744 38.07 -8.84 -8.71
N VAL A 745 37.09 -9.59 -9.23
CA VAL A 745 37.17 -11.03 -9.47
C VAL A 745 36.73 -11.40 -10.89
N GLU A 746 37.09 -12.61 -11.33
CA GLU A 746 36.61 -13.18 -12.59
C GLU A 746 35.26 -13.91 -12.42
N ARG A 747 34.59 -14.23 -13.54
CA ARG A 747 33.27 -14.87 -13.60
C ARG A 747 33.09 -16.07 -12.66
N GLU A 748 34.08 -16.98 -12.57
CA GLU A 748 33.97 -18.17 -11.72
C GLU A 748 33.85 -17.84 -10.23
N GLU A 749 34.58 -16.82 -9.75
CA GLU A 749 34.50 -16.38 -8.36
C GLU A 749 33.23 -15.57 -8.13
N PHE A 750 32.83 -14.73 -9.08
CA PHE A 750 31.53 -14.05 -9.08
C PHE A 750 30.37 -15.02 -8.86
N THR A 751 30.29 -16.11 -9.63
CA THR A 751 29.21 -17.10 -9.49
C THR A 751 29.14 -17.68 -8.08
N LYS A 752 30.30 -17.88 -7.41
CA LYS A 752 30.34 -18.36 -6.03
C LYS A 752 29.86 -17.30 -5.05
N PHE A 753 30.19 -16.02 -5.25
CA PHE A 753 29.70 -14.92 -4.41
C PHE A 753 28.19 -14.71 -4.49
N VAL A 754 27.57 -15.08 -5.62
CA VAL A 754 26.10 -15.02 -5.77
C VAL A 754 25.42 -16.30 -5.25
N ALA A 755 26.01 -17.48 -5.46
CA ALA A 755 25.35 -18.76 -5.18
C ALA A 755 25.63 -19.36 -3.78
N GLN A 756 26.77 -19.04 -3.15
CA GLN A 756 27.18 -19.65 -1.89
C GLN A 756 26.90 -18.72 -0.70
N GLU A 757 25.93 -19.07 0.14
CA GLU A 757 25.46 -18.23 1.27
C GLU A 757 26.60 -17.79 2.20
N GLU A 758 27.57 -18.66 2.46
CA GLU A 758 28.76 -18.38 3.28
C GLU A 758 29.67 -17.28 2.72
N ARG A 759 29.52 -16.93 1.43
CA ARG A 759 30.17 -15.78 0.79
C ARG A 759 29.20 -14.62 0.68
N SER A 760 28.01 -14.88 0.14
CA SER A 760 26.98 -13.88 -0.15
C SER A 760 26.61 -13.07 1.09
N CYS A 761 26.66 -13.65 2.30
CA CYS A 761 26.27 -12.95 3.52
C CYS A 761 27.18 -11.74 3.86
N PHE A 762 28.41 -11.73 3.35
CA PHE A 762 29.40 -10.65 3.52
C PHE A 762 29.35 -9.60 2.39
N VAL A 763 28.58 -9.85 1.33
CA VAL A 763 28.50 -8.99 0.15
C VAL A 763 27.40 -7.95 0.34
N ASP A 764 27.72 -6.69 0.04
CA ASP A 764 26.76 -5.58 0.01
C ASP A 764 26.14 -5.45 -1.39
N SER A 765 26.99 -5.33 -2.41
CA SER A 765 26.58 -5.28 -3.82
C SER A 765 27.65 -5.85 -4.74
N ILE A 766 27.23 -6.23 -5.95
CA ILE A 766 28.11 -6.76 -6.99
C ILE A 766 27.87 -5.98 -8.28
N ASP A 767 28.93 -5.40 -8.84
CA ASP A 767 28.93 -4.80 -10.16
C ASP A 767 29.63 -5.77 -11.14
N PHE A 768 28.87 -6.48 -11.97
CA PHE A 768 29.37 -7.43 -12.97
C PHE A 768 29.42 -6.78 -14.35
N PHE A 769 30.61 -6.66 -14.93
CA PHE A 769 30.84 -6.02 -16.21
C PHE A 769 30.74 -7.04 -17.35
N TYR A 770 29.70 -6.89 -18.16
CA TYR A 770 29.38 -7.85 -19.22
C TYR A 770 29.06 -7.15 -20.54
N ASP A 771 29.49 -7.76 -21.65
CA ASP A 771 29.26 -7.23 -22.99
C ASP A 771 28.15 -8.05 -23.64
N CYS A 772 26.96 -7.48 -23.74
CA CYS A 772 25.78 -8.09 -24.35
C CYS A 772 24.93 -7.01 -25.05
N PRO A 773 23.92 -7.39 -25.85
CA PRO A 773 23.04 -6.41 -26.50
C PRO A 773 22.52 -5.35 -25.54
N LEU A 774 22.01 -5.77 -24.38
CA LEU A 774 21.50 -4.89 -23.32
C LEU A 774 22.54 -3.83 -22.90
N THR A 775 23.75 -4.23 -22.51
CA THR A 775 24.76 -3.30 -22.01
C THR A 775 25.37 -2.41 -23.11
N ARG A 776 25.29 -2.82 -24.38
CA ARG A 776 25.67 -1.99 -25.53
C ARG A 776 24.70 -0.84 -25.79
N HIS A 777 23.44 -0.95 -25.35
CA HIS A 777 22.49 0.15 -25.34
C HIS A 777 22.68 1.10 -24.13
N GLY A 778 23.77 0.95 -23.37
CA GLY A 778 24.03 1.76 -22.18
C GLY A 778 23.16 1.37 -20.98
N ILE A 779 22.59 0.17 -20.98
CA ILE A 779 21.68 -0.27 -19.92
C ILE A 779 22.46 -0.98 -18.82
N THR A 780 22.24 -0.55 -17.58
CA THR A 780 22.61 -1.28 -16.36
C THR A 780 21.39 -2.02 -15.84
N LEU A 781 21.46 -3.35 -15.82
CA LEU A 781 20.39 -4.21 -15.27
C LEU A 781 20.65 -4.50 -13.80
N VAL A 782 19.70 -4.18 -12.95
CA VAL A 782 19.78 -4.42 -11.50
C VAL A 782 18.83 -5.56 -11.14
N ASP A 783 19.38 -6.71 -10.75
CA ASP A 783 18.62 -7.80 -10.14
C ASP A 783 18.47 -7.51 -8.65
N THR A 784 17.25 -7.11 -8.26
CA THR A 784 16.95 -6.77 -6.87
C THR A 784 16.54 -8.03 -6.09
N PRO A 785 16.83 -8.10 -4.78
CA PRO A 785 16.29 -9.15 -3.92
C PRO A 785 14.76 -9.24 -3.99
N GLY A 786 14.20 -10.45 -3.85
CA GLY A 786 12.75 -10.65 -3.83
C GLY A 786 12.07 -9.86 -2.70
N ALA A 787 10.83 -9.42 -2.92
CA ALA A 787 10.03 -8.65 -1.96
C ALA A 787 9.76 -9.39 -0.63
N ASP A 788 9.96 -10.70 -0.59
CA ASP A 788 9.79 -11.57 0.59
C ASP A 788 10.96 -11.56 1.58
N SER A 789 11.99 -10.75 1.34
CA SER A 789 13.17 -10.76 2.22
C SER A 789 12.88 -10.14 3.60
N ILE A 790 13.20 -10.88 4.66
CA ILE A 790 12.92 -10.57 6.08
C ILE A 790 13.74 -9.39 6.63
N ASN A 791 14.69 -8.85 5.86
CA ASN A 791 15.53 -7.76 6.32
C ASN A 791 14.92 -6.40 5.93
N ALA A 792 14.70 -5.53 6.92
CA ALA A 792 14.24 -4.16 6.71
C ALA A 792 15.14 -3.37 5.74
N ARG A 793 16.43 -3.74 5.64
CA ARG A 793 17.39 -3.16 4.70
C ARG A 793 17.10 -3.47 3.22
N HIS A 794 16.50 -4.63 2.90
CA HIS A 794 16.19 -4.98 1.52
C HIS A 794 14.96 -4.24 0.98
N THR A 795 14.01 -3.88 1.85
CA THR A 795 12.90 -2.98 1.49
C THR A 795 13.41 -1.58 1.16
N ASP A 796 14.42 -1.08 1.90
CA ASP A 796 14.98 0.26 1.68
C ASP A 796 15.77 0.35 0.37
N VAL A 797 16.55 -0.69 0.07
CA VAL A 797 17.23 -0.84 -1.22
C VAL A 797 16.24 -0.94 -2.37
N ALA A 798 15.19 -1.77 -2.23
CA ALA A 798 14.15 -1.90 -3.25
C ALA A 798 13.45 -0.55 -3.52
N PHE A 799 13.17 0.21 -2.47
CA PHE A 799 12.60 1.55 -2.57
C PHE A 799 13.52 2.54 -3.30
N GLU A 800 14.82 2.49 -3.02
CA GLU A 800 15.80 3.33 -3.71
C GLU A 800 15.87 3.05 -5.22
N TYR A 801 15.81 1.78 -5.63
CA TYR A 801 15.77 1.42 -7.05
C TYR A 801 14.45 1.77 -7.71
N ILE A 802 13.31 1.64 -7.04
CA ILE A 802 12.03 2.12 -7.58
C ILE A 802 12.11 3.63 -7.88
N ARG A 803 12.76 4.39 -6.98
CA ARG A 803 12.93 5.84 -7.12
C ARG A 803 13.81 6.24 -8.29
N ASN A 804 14.97 5.59 -8.41
CA ASN A 804 16.03 6.01 -9.31
C ASN A 804 16.08 5.25 -10.64
N ALA A 805 15.31 4.16 -10.80
CA ALA A 805 15.29 3.41 -12.06
C ALA A 805 14.51 4.14 -13.16
N ASP A 806 15.08 4.10 -14.36
CA ASP A 806 14.49 4.64 -15.59
C ASP A 806 13.39 3.71 -16.13
N ALA A 807 13.51 2.40 -15.89
CA ALA A 807 12.46 1.42 -16.17
C ALA A 807 12.42 0.29 -15.14
N ILE A 808 11.23 -0.29 -14.96
CA ILE A 808 10.97 -1.35 -13.99
C ILE A 808 10.43 -2.59 -14.71
N LEU A 809 11.08 -3.74 -14.49
CA LEU A 809 10.65 -5.04 -15.01
C LEU A 809 10.12 -5.90 -13.86
N PHE A 810 8.82 -6.16 -13.82
CA PHE A 810 8.18 -6.98 -12.80
C PHE A 810 7.90 -8.38 -13.34
N VAL A 811 8.53 -9.41 -12.77
CA VAL A 811 8.43 -10.80 -13.23
C VAL A 811 7.53 -11.61 -12.30
N THR A 812 6.53 -12.27 -12.87
CA THR A 812 5.63 -13.23 -12.21
C THR A 812 5.64 -14.57 -12.96
N TYR A 813 5.29 -15.67 -12.29
CA TYR A 813 5.37 -17.02 -12.86
C TYR A 813 4.00 -17.49 -13.39
N TYR A 814 3.96 -18.19 -14.53
CA TYR A 814 2.73 -18.62 -15.21
C TYR A 814 1.72 -19.32 -14.29
N ASN A 815 2.14 -20.32 -13.51
CA ASN A 815 1.25 -21.07 -12.61
C ASN A 815 0.83 -20.29 -11.35
N HIS A 816 1.55 -19.23 -11.00
CA HIS A 816 1.33 -18.44 -9.79
C HIS A 816 1.29 -16.96 -10.13
N ALA A 817 0.61 -16.64 -11.22
CA ALA A 817 0.47 -15.28 -11.65
C ALA A 817 -0.24 -14.51 -10.54
N PHE A 818 0.43 -13.49 -9.97
CA PHE A 818 -0.11 -12.58 -8.95
C PHE A 818 -0.24 -13.16 -7.52
N ALA A 819 0.88 -13.57 -6.89
CA ALA A 819 0.91 -14.16 -5.54
C ALA A 819 0.84 -13.12 -4.38
N ARG A 820 0.66 -13.56 -3.12
CA ARG A 820 0.60 -12.68 -1.91
C ARG A 820 1.81 -11.76 -1.76
N ALA A 821 3.01 -12.27 -2.07
CA ALA A 821 4.27 -11.52 -2.07
C ALA A 821 4.25 -10.36 -3.07
N ASP A 822 3.72 -10.64 -4.27
CA ASP A 822 3.56 -9.64 -5.33
C ASP A 822 2.60 -8.53 -4.88
N ARG A 823 1.56 -8.87 -4.11
CA ARG A 823 0.59 -7.90 -3.57
C ARG A 823 1.22 -6.89 -2.58
N GLU A 824 2.00 -7.32 -1.59
CA GLU A 824 2.57 -6.38 -0.59
C GLU A 824 3.54 -5.39 -1.26
N PHE A 825 4.33 -5.87 -2.22
CA PHE A 825 5.20 -5.03 -3.04
C PHE A 825 4.41 -4.03 -3.89
N LEU A 826 3.34 -4.48 -4.54
CA LEU A 826 2.47 -3.61 -5.33
C LEU A 826 1.71 -2.60 -4.46
N ILE A 827 1.36 -2.94 -3.21
CA ILE A 827 0.80 -2.00 -2.23
C ILE A 827 1.83 -0.90 -1.90
N GLN A 828 3.10 -1.27 -1.64
CA GLN A 828 4.16 -0.30 -1.39
C GLN A 828 4.36 0.64 -2.57
N LEU A 829 4.34 0.11 -3.81
CA LEU A 829 4.32 0.90 -5.04
C LEU A 829 3.08 1.80 -5.14
N GLY A 830 1.91 1.32 -4.74
CA GLY A 830 0.68 2.10 -4.67
C GLY A 830 0.78 3.32 -3.73
N ARG A 831 1.47 3.19 -2.58
CA ARG A 831 1.68 4.31 -1.61
C ARG A 831 2.52 5.46 -2.17
N VAL A 832 3.31 5.18 -3.20
CA VAL A 832 4.17 6.12 -3.91
C VAL A 832 3.69 6.44 -5.33
N LYS A 833 2.47 6.02 -5.68
CA LYS A 833 1.88 6.27 -7.01
C LYS A 833 1.80 7.75 -7.38
N ASP A 834 1.54 8.64 -6.42
CA ASP A 834 1.52 10.08 -6.67
C ASP A 834 2.94 10.68 -6.82
N ALA A 835 3.97 9.91 -6.49
CA ALA A 835 5.38 10.28 -6.54
C ALA A 835 6.12 9.71 -7.76
N PHE A 836 5.56 8.72 -8.49
CA PHE A 836 6.18 8.05 -9.63
C PHE A 836 5.28 7.97 -10.87
N GLU A 837 5.85 8.16 -12.04
CA GLU A 837 5.15 7.97 -13.33
C GLU A 837 5.00 6.48 -13.64
N LEU A 838 3.75 6.02 -13.84
CA LEU A 838 3.41 4.60 -14.03
C LEU A 838 3.84 4.04 -15.40
N ASP A 839 4.14 4.90 -16.38
CA ASP A 839 4.42 4.51 -17.77
C ASP A 839 5.80 3.85 -17.96
N LYS A 840 6.61 3.76 -16.90
CA LYS A 840 7.95 3.12 -16.92
C LYS A 840 7.98 1.65 -16.50
N MET A 841 6.83 1.00 -16.30
CA MET A 841 6.73 -0.38 -15.78
C MET A 841 6.32 -1.41 -16.85
N PHE A 842 6.97 -2.57 -16.85
CA PHE A 842 6.64 -3.74 -17.69
C PHE A 842 6.41 -4.98 -16.81
N PHE A 843 5.39 -5.75 -17.14
CA PHE A 843 4.98 -6.96 -16.40
C PHE A 843 5.22 -8.20 -17.24
N ILE A 844 6.00 -9.15 -16.72
CA ILE A 844 6.44 -10.35 -17.43
C ILE A 844 5.80 -11.57 -16.79
N VAL A 845 4.93 -12.26 -17.53
CA VAL A 845 4.39 -13.58 -17.19
C VAL A 845 5.33 -14.64 -17.74
N ASN A 846 6.20 -15.15 -16.88
CA ASN A 846 7.27 -16.07 -17.24
C ASN A 846 6.80 -17.53 -17.25
N ALA A 847 7.48 -18.40 -18.01
CA ALA A 847 7.15 -19.82 -18.22
C ALA A 847 5.83 -20.04 -18.98
N ILE A 848 5.55 -19.18 -19.98
CA ILE A 848 4.36 -19.28 -20.84
C ILE A 848 4.33 -20.57 -21.68
N ASP A 849 5.46 -21.25 -21.86
CA ASP A 849 5.60 -22.56 -22.53
C ASP A 849 4.85 -23.70 -21.81
N LEU A 850 4.46 -23.48 -20.55
CA LEU A 850 3.64 -24.41 -19.80
C LEU A 850 2.19 -24.43 -20.28
N ALA A 851 1.76 -23.44 -21.08
CA ALA A 851 0.43 -23.40 -21.63
C ALA A 851 0.19 -24.55 -22.63
N SER A 852 -0.98 -25.17 -22.58
CA SER A 852 -1.36 -26.27 -23.48
C SER A 852 -1.44 -25.81 -24.94
N ASN A 853 -1.80 -24.53 -25.15
CA ASN A 853 -2.01 -23.88 -26.44
C ASN A 853 -1.94 -22.33 -26.29
N GLU A 854 -2.01 -21.62 -27.42
CA GLU A 854 -1.91 -20.16 -27.50
C GLU A 854 -3.08 -19.42 -26.84
N GLU A 855 -4.30 -19.95 -26.97
CA GLU A 855 -5.53 -19.41 -26.37
C GLU A 855 -5.41 -19.34 -24.84
N GLU A 856 -4.91 -20.41 -24.24
CA GLU A 856 -4.66 -20.50 -22.81
C GLU A 856 -3.57 -19.51 -22.33
N GLY A 857 -2.58 -19.25 -23.17
CA GLY A 857 -1.57 -18.21 -22.91
C GLY A 857 -2.15 -16.80 -22.88
N GLU A 858 -3.10 -16.48 -23.76
CA GLU A 858 -3.78 -15.18 -23.78
C GLU A 858 -4.69 -14.96 -22.57
N GLU A 859 -5.43 -15.99 -22.17
CA GLU A 859 -6.31 -15.94 -20.99
C GLU A 859 -5.53 -15.61 -19.70
N VAL A 860 -4.35 -16.22 -19.48
CA VAL A 860 -3.50 -15.90 -18.31
C VAL A 860 -3.00 -14.46 -18.33
N LYS A 861 -2.60 -13.94 -19.50
CA LYS A 861 -2.17 -12.53 -19.63
C LYS A 861 -3.31 -11.56 -19.33
N GLY A 862 -4.52 -11.85 -19.83
CA GLY A 862 -5.72 -11.07 -19.55
C GLY A 862 -6.05 -11.02 -18.05
N PHE A 863 -5.92 -12.16 -17.36
CA PHE A 863 -6.11 -12.23 -15.90
C PHE A 863 -5.13 -11.31 -15.14
N VAL A 864 -3.83 -11.35 -15.46
CA VAL A 864 -2.81 -10.49 -14.81
C VAL A 864 -3.09 -9.01 -15.06
N ALA A 865 -3.47 -8.64 -16.27
CA ALA A 865 -3.80 -7.26 -16.61
C ALA A 865 -4.96 -6.72 -15.75
N ASN A 866 -6.02 -7.51 -15.60
CA ASN A 866 -7.19 -7.14 -14.79
C ASN A 866 -6.86 -6.99 -13.30
N GLU A 867 -6.00 -7.84 -12.74
CA GLU A 867 -5.57 -7.72 -11.34
C GLU A 867 -4.74 -6.46 -11.10
N LEU A 868 -3.82 -6.12 -12.01
CA LEU A 868 -3.01 -4.90 -11.90
C LEU A 868 -3.86 -3.62 -11.90
N GLN A 869 -4.97 -3.61 -12.66
CA GLN A 869 -5.91 -2.48 -12.67
C GLN A 869 -6.55 -2.24 -11.30
N LYS A 870 -6.85 -3.29 -10.52
CA LYS A 870 -7.41 -3.17 -9.17
C LYS A 870 -6.47 -2.44 -8.19
N PHE A 871 -5.16 -2.54 -8.40
CA PHE A 871 -4.14 -1.83 -7.59
C PHE A 871 -3.80 -0.44 -8.13
N GLY A 872 -4.61 0.08 -9.05
CA GLY A 872 -4.48 1.43 -9.57
C GLY A 872 -3.53 1.58 -10.76
N ILE A 873 -3.12 0.48 -11.42
CA ILE A 873 -2.30 0.46 -12.63
C ILE A 873 -3.24 0.35 -13.83
N ARG A 874 -3.63 1.49 -14.42
CA ARG A 874 -4.72 1.52 -15.43
C ARG A 874 -4.34 0.89 -16.77
N ASN A 875 -3.07 0.99 -17.18
CA ASN A 875 -2.56 0.49 -18.48
C ASN A 875 -1.30 -0.39 -18.28
N PRO A 876 -1.42 -1.61 -17.72
CA PRO A 876 -0.26 -2.47 -17.49
C PRO A 876 0.29 -3.05 -18.81
N ARG A 877 1.59 -2.89 -19.06
CA ARG A 877 2.30 -3.52 -20.20
C ARG A 877 2.62 -4.98 -19.88
N VAL A 878 1.69 -5.91 -20.17
CA VAL A 878 1.83 -7.34 -19.83
C VAL A 878 2.37 -8.15 -21.02
N HIS A 879 3.44 -8.91 -20.80
CA HIS A 879 4.10 -9.76 -21.80
C HIS A 879 4.23 -11.21 -21.31
N GLY A 880 3.89 -12.18 -22.15
CA GLY A 880 4.08 -13.61 -21.86
C GLY A 880 5.40 -14.09 -22.44
N ILE A 881 6.30 -14.64 -21.62
CA ILE A 881 7.65 -15.03 -22.02
C ILE A 881 7.98 -16.44 -21.50
N SER A 882 8.64 -17.25 -22.32
CA SER A 882 9.37 -18.42 -21.84
C SER A 882 10.85 -18.09 -21.75
N SER A 883 11.35 -17.81 -20.55
CA SER A 883 12.78 -17.52 -20.37
C SER A 883 13.67 -18.69 -20.79
N LEU A 884 13.17 -19.93 -20.63
CA LEU A 884 13.90 -21.14 -21.01
C LEU A 884 14.06 -21.23 -22.52
N GLU A 885 12.95 -21.20 -23.26
CA GLU A 885 12.98 -21.28 -24.73
C GLU A 885 13.67 -20.06 -25.35
N ALA A 886 13.50 -18.87 -24.77
CA ALA A 886 14.19 -17.66 -25.23
C ALA A 886 15.72 -17.79 -25.12
N LEU A 887 16.21 -18.33 -24.00
CA LEU A 887 17.62 -18.57 -23.81
C LEU A 887 18.15 -19.69 -24.72
N GLU A 888 17.44 -20.82 -24.81
CA GLU A 888 17.80 -21.91 -25.73
C GLU A 888 17.81 -21.43 -27.18
N GLY A 889 16.82 -20.64 -27.57
CA GLY A 889 16.72 -20.04 -28.89
C GLY A 889 17.90 -19.13 -29.20
N LYS A 890 18.31 -18.26 -28.27
CA LYS A 890 19.52 -17.44 -28.44
C LYS A 890 20.80 -18.28 -28.54
N LEU A 891 20.93 -19.34 -27.74
CA LEU A 891 22.09 -20.24 -27.78
C LEU A 891 22.14 -21.12 -29.04
N THR A 892 20.99 -21.38 -29.67
CA THR A 892 20.85 -22.21 -30.88
C THR A 892 20.64 -21.39 -32.15
N GLU A 893 20.72 -20.06 -32.08
CA GLU A 893 20.46 -19.11 -33.17
C GLU A 893 19.04 -19.22 -33.77
N GLN A 894 18.06 -19.64 -32.96
CA GLN A 894 16.63 -19.70 -33.29
C GLN A 894 15.84 -18.85 -32.29
N PRO A 895 15.80 -17.51 -32.45
CA PRO A 895 15.21 -16.61 -31.47
C PRO A 895 13.73 -16.89 -31.25
N ASN A 896 13.30 -16.88 -29.98
CA ASN A 896 11.90 -17.04 -29.60
C ASN A 896 11.10 -15.76 -29.99
N PRO A 897 10.01 -15.87 -30.77
CA PRO A 897 9.26 -14.71 -31.24
C PRO A 897 8.71 -13.79 -30.14
N LEU A 898 8.26 -14.37 -29.01
CA LEU A 898 7.70 -13.60 -27.89
C LEU A 898 8.78 -12.75 -27.20
N MET A 899 9.99 -13.27 -27.09
CA MET A 899 11.13 -12.51 -26.56
C MET A 899 11.53 -11.37 -27.49
N VAL A 900 11.51 -11.60 -28.80
CA VAL A 900 11.84 -10.56 -29.80
C VAL A 900 10.84 -9.42 -29.74
N ASP A 901 9.53 -9.71 -29.73
CA ASP A 901 8.49 -8.68 -29.61
C ASP A 901 8.64 -7.85 -28.33
N PHE A 902 8.92 -8.50 -27.20
CA PHE A 902 9.20 -7.80 -25.95
C PHE A 902 10.44 -6.91 -26.04
N GLU A 903 11.56 -7.43 -26.54
CA GLU A 903 12.81 -6.68 -26.68
C GLU A 903 12.65 -5.46 -27.59
N GLU A 904 11.94 -5.59 -28.71
CA GLU A 904 11.65 -4.48 -29.63
C GLU A 904 10.85 -3.37 -28.93
N LYS A 905 9.76 -3.71 -28.22
CA LYS A 905 8.94 -2.76 -27.47
C LYS A 905 9.72 -2.12 -26.31
N PHE A 906 10.51 -2.92 -25.60
CA PHE A 906 11.28 -2.48 -24.45
C PHE A 906 12.41 -1.53 -24.86
N TYR A 907 13.21 -1.89 -25.87
CA TYR A 907 14.27 -1.03 -26.38
C TYR A 907 13.71 0.22 -27.06
N SER A 908 12.59 0.12 -27.79
CA SER A 908 11.89 1.27 -28.36
C SER A 908 11.48 2.27 -27.27
N PHE A 909 10.89 1.81 -26.16
CA PHE A 909 10.55 2.68 -25.04
C PHE A 909 11.77 3.40 -24.45
N LEU A 910 12.88 2.68 -24.23
CA LEU A 910 14.11 3.26 -23.70
C LEU A 910 14.75 4.27 -24.66
N GLU A 911 14.78 3.97 -25.96
CA GLU A 911 15.44 4.78 -26.99
C GLU A 911 14.59 5.93 -27.51
N HIS A 912 13.26 5.80 -27.52
CA HIS A 912 12.37 6.78 -28.12
C HIS A 912 11.57 7.58 -27.10
N ASP A 913 10.97 6.98 -26.08
CA ASP A 913 10.12 7.74 -25.14
C ASP A 913 10.96 8.50 -24.10
N LEU A 914 11.88 7.80 -23.43
CA LEU A 914 12.76 8.41 -22.41
C LEU A 914 13.79 9.36 -23.03
N ARG A 915 14.46 8.94 -24.11
CA ARG A 915 15.50 9.77 -24.76
C ARG A 915 14.91 10.99 -25.46
N ALA A 916 13.77 10.88 -26.14
CA ALA A 916 13.20 12.02 -26.88
C ALA A 916 12.75 13.14 -25.95
N GLN A 917 12.18 12.84 -24.78
CA GLN A 917 11.81 13.87 -23.80
C GLN A 917 13.03 14.68 -23.32
N VAL A 918 14.14 14.01 -23.03
CA VAL A 918 15.36 14.68 -22.59
C VAL A 918 16.00 15.46 -23.74
N VAL A 919 16.00 14.91 -24.97
CA VAL A 919 16.49 15.61 -26.16
C VAL A 919 15.64 16.84 -26.48
N GLN A 920 14.31 16.72 -26.41
CA GLN A 920 13.38 17.83 -26.65
C GLN A 920 13.59 18.95 -25.62
N ALA A 921 13.74 18.61 -24.34
CA ALA A 921 14.02 19.60 -23.30
C ALA A 921 15.34 20.35 -23.56
N LEU A 922 16.38 19.66 -24.06
CA LEU A 922 17.66 20.26 -24.44
C LEU A 922 17.54 21.19 -25.66
N GLU A 923 16.82 20.76 -26.70
CA GLU A 923 16.57 21.56 -27.92
C GLU A 923 15.72 22.80 -27.65
N GLU A 924 14.68 22.68 -26.82
CA GLU A 924 13.86 23.81 -26.40
C GLU A 924 14.69 24.87 -25.66
N GLU A 925 15.61 24.44 -24.78
CA GLU A 925 16.49 25.37 -24.08
C GLU A 925 17.54 26.00 -24.99
N THR A 926 18.06 25.22 -25.94
CA THR A 926 19.01 25.70 -26.95
C THR A 926 18.35 26.79 -27.81
N THR A 927 17.13 26.54 -28.28
CA THR A 927 16.33 27.52 -29.07
C THR A 927 16.03 28.78 -28.25
N LYS A 928 15.58 28.63 -27.00
CA LYS A 928 15.35 29.78 -26.09
C LYS A 928 16.61 30.64 -25.91
N THR A 929 17.78 30.02 -25.87
CA THR A 929 19.07 30.73 -25.75
C THR A 929 19.35 31.59 -26.98
N ILE A 930 19.08 31.06 -28.18
CA ILE A 930 19.24 31.79 -29.45
C ILE A 930 18.24 32.96 -29.53
N ASP A 931 16.97 32.70 -29.23
CA ASP A 931 15.91 33.72 -29.24
C ASP A 931 16.19 34.85 -28.24
N ARG A 932 16.71 34.50 -27.06
CA ARG A 932 17.13 35.47 -26.04
C ARG A 932 18.26 36.37 -26.55
N LEU A 933 19.27 35.81 -27.20
CA LEU A 933 20.35 36.59 -27.82
C LEU A 933 19.82 37.51 -28.92
N ALA A 934 18.93 37.02 -29.79
CA ALA A 934 18.31 37.78 -30.86
C ALA A 934 17.51 38.98 -30.33
N SER A 935 16.66 38.73 -29.33
CA SER A 935 15.81 39.73 -28.68
C SER A 935 16.64 40.82 -28.00
N LEU A 936 17.72 40.45 -27.32
CA LEU A 936 18.64 41.42 -26.69
C LEU A 936 19.31 42.32 -27.73
N ILE A 937 19.76 41.77 -28.86
CA ILE A 937 20.37 42.55 -29.95
C ILE A 937 19.37 43.53 -30.54
N ASP A 938 18.17 43.09 -30.92
CA ASP A 938 17.15 43.95 -31.55
C ASP A 938 16.72 45.08 -30.61
N ARG A 939 16.47 44.75 -29.34
CA ARG A 939 16.10 45.75 -28.32
C ARG A 939 17.20 46.76 -28.08
N THR A 940 18.46 46.32 -28.00
CA THR A 940 19.60 47.23 -27.82
C THR A 940 19.70 48.23 -28.99
N ILE A 941 19.46 47.78 -30.22
CA ILE A 941 19.44 48.66 -31.41
C ILE A 941 18.31 49.70 -31.30
N GLN A 942 17.10 49.27 -30.92
CA GLN A 942 15.95 50.17 -30.75
C GLN A 942 16.19 51.19 -29.63
N ASN A 943 16.70 50.73 -28.48
CA ASN A 943 16.93 51.53 -27.27
C ASN A 943 18.09 52.54 -27.43
N ARG A 944 19.02 52.32 -28.37
CA ARG A 944 20.07 53.30 -28.67
C ARG A 944 19.55 54.67 -29.07
N SER A 945 18.42 54.72 -29.79
CA SER A 945 17.78 55.97 -30.19
C SER A 945 17.27 56.80 -28.98
N ARG A 946 17.02 56.13 -27.85
CA ARG A 946 16.52 56.68 -26.58
C ARG A 946 17.47 56.37 -25.42
N LYS A 947 18.78 56.32 -25.68
CA LYS A 947 19.82 55.87 -24.73
C LYS A 947 19.69 56.49 -23.33
N ALA A 948 19.54 57.81 -23.25
CA ALA A 948 19.50 58.50 -21.95
C ALA A 948 18.28 58.09 -21.11
N GLU A 949 17.13 57.89 -21.76
CA GLU A 949 15.89 57.44 -21.12
C GLU A 949 15.99 55.98 -20.69
N ARG A 950 16.55 55.11 -21.55
CA ARG A 950 16.76 53.70 -21.22
C ARG A 950 17.73 53.50 -20.04
N LEU A 951 18.79 54.30 -19.95
CA LEU A 951 19.72 54.23 -18.81
C LEU A 951 19.04 54.59 -17.48
N GLU A 952 18.07 55.50 -17.51
CA GLU A 952 17.26 55.87 -16.33
C GLU A 952 16.23 54.79 -15.97
N GLU A 953 15.58 54.17 -16.97
CA GLU A 953 14.73 52.99 -16.79
C GLU A 953 15.50 51.82 -16.16
N LEU A 954 16.70 51.51 -16.68
CA LEU A 954 17.57 50.46 -16.15
C LEU A 954 18.06 50.76 -14.72
N ALA A 955 18.34 52.02 -14.38
CA ALA A 955 18.67 52.41 -13.01
C ALA A 955 17.49 52.24 -12.05
N THR A 956 16.27 52.50 -12.52
CA THR A 956 15.04 52.29 -11.76
C THR A 956 14.77 50.80 -11.55
N ALA A 957 14.92 49.98 -12.61
CA ALA A 957 14.78 48.53 -12.55
C ALA A 957 15.82 47.91 -11.60
N GLU A 958 17.10 48.31 -11.70
CA GLU A 958 18.17 47.81 -10.81
C GLU A 958 17.84 48.05 -9.33
N LYS A 959 17.33 49.25 -9.01
CA LYS A 959 16.93 49.59 -7.65
C LYS A 959 15.74 48.73 -7.18
N ALA A 960 14.71 48.59 -8.01
CA ALA A 960 13.53 47.78 -7.70
C ALA A 960 13.88 46.30 -7.49
N ILE A 961 14.82 45.75 -8.27
CA ILE A 961 15.28 44.37 -8.15
C ILE A 961 16.06 44.16 -6.84
N LYS A 962 16.96 45.09 -6.51
CA LYS A 962 17.70 45.04 -5.23
C LYS A 962 16.78 45.12 -4.02
N GLU A 963 15.74 45.96 -4.07
CA GLU A 963 14.72 46.05 -3.03
C GLU A 963 13.86 44.76 -2.95
N ARG A 964 13.47 44.20 -4.10
CA ARG A 964 12.64 43.00 -4.17
C ARG A 964 13.33 41.75 -3.63
N PHE A 965 14.61 41.59 -3.93
CA PHE A 965 15.42 40.48 -3.42
C PHE A 965 16.14 40.81 -2.11
N GLU A 966 15.76 41.87 -1.37
CA GLU A 966 16.37 42.19 -0.07
C GLU A 966 16.14 41.09 0.97
N LYS A 967 15.02 40.36 0.88
CA LYS A 967 14.65 39.27 1.79
C LYS A 967 14.43 37.97 1.04
N SER A 968 14.83 36.86 1.66
CA SER A 968 14.53 35.52 1.16
C SER A 968 13.05 35.17 1.36
N ALA A 969 12.53 34.33 0.47
CA ALA A 969 11.21 33.74 0.59
C ALA A 969 11.18 32.56 1.58
N SER A 970 12.33 32.19 2.17
CA SER A 970 12.46 31.02 3.05
C SER A 970 11.40 30.99 4.15
N GLU A 971 11.17 32.10 4.87
CA GLU A 971 10.20 32.13 5.99
C GLU A 971 8.77 31.72 5.58
N ILE A 972 8.37 32.05 4.34
CA ILE A 972 7.05 31.68 3.79
C ILE A 972 7.03 30.18 3.45
N LEU A 973 8.08 29.69 2.77
CA LEU A 973 8.21 28.31 2.31
C LEU A 973 8.36 27.33 3.49
N VAL A 974 9.13 27.72 4.51
CA VAL A 974 9.27 26.99 5.77
C VAL A 974 7.91 26.83 6.43
N LYS A 975 7.16 27.93 6.58
CA LYS A 975 5.86 27.87 7.24
C LYS A 975 4.86 27.00 6.50
N SER A 976 4.75 27.12 5.17
CA SER A 976 3.84 26.28 4.39
C SER A 976 4.25 24.80 4.42
N THR A 977 5.55 24.51 4.42
CA THR A 977 6.07 23.13 4.51
C THR A 977 5.83 22.54 5.90
N GLN A 978 5.97 23.32 6.96
CA GLN A 978 5.66 22.89 8.34
C GLN A 978 4.17 22.64 8.54
N ASP A 979 3.31 23.45 7.92
CA ASP A 979 1.85 23.24 7.92
C ASP A 979 1.50 21.93 7.17
N GLU A 980 2.05 21.72 5.96
CA GLU A 980 1.88 20.49 5.17
C GLU A 980 2.39 19.25 5.93
N LEU A 981 3.60 19.32 6.51
CA LEU A 981 4.17 18.23 7.31
C LEU A 981 3.33 17.92 8.55
N SER A 982 2.77 18.94 9.20
CA SER A 982 1.86 18.76 10.33
C SER A 982 0.62 17.97 9.94
N GLU A 983 0.06 18.28 8.78
CA GLU A 983 -1.08 17.55 8.23
C GLU A 983 -0.69 16.10 7.89
N LEU A 984 0.39 15.89 7.14
CA LEU A 984 0.83 14.55 6.73
C LEU A 984 1.13 13.65 7.95
N VAL A 985 1.88 14.15 8.94
CA VAL A 985 2.24 13.39 10.15
C VAL A 985 1.00 13.10 11.01
N TYR A 986 0.05 14.04 11.09
CA TYR A 986 -1.20 13.81 11.82
C TYR A 986 -1.98 12.60 11.27
N TYR A 987 -2.00 12.43 9.94
CA TYR A 987 -2.68 11.29 9.31
C TYR A 987 -1.91 9.98 9.38
N ILE A 988 -0.59 9.97 9.56
CA ILE A 988 0.19 8.73 9.75
C ILE A 988 -0.38 7.92 10.92
N LEU A 989 -0.62 8.58 12.05
CA LEU A 989 -1.12 7.91 13.26
C LEU A 989 -2.50 7.28 13.02
N GLN A 990 -3.35 7.88 12.18
CA GLN A 990 -4.65 7.31 11.87
C GLN A 990 -4.53 6.10 10.94
N ARG A 991 -3.74 6.20 9.86
CA ARG A 991 -3.58 5.13 8.87
C ARG A 991 -2.97 3.86 9.47
N VAL A 992 -1.91 3.98 10.26
CA VAL A 992 -1.28 2.80 10.87
C VAL A 992 -2.23 2.12 11.85
N PHE A 993 -2.97 2.91 12.65
CA PHE A 993 -3.85 2.34 13.67
C PHE A 993 -5.20 1.87 13.12
N LEU A 994 -5.62 2.29 11.93
CA LEU A 994 -6.70 1.63 11.17
C LEU A 994 -6.34 0.16 10.87
N ARG A 995 -5.07 -0.10 10.54
CA ARG A 995 -4.54 -1.45 10.29
C ARG A 995 -4.07 -2.19 11.55
N PHE A 996 -4.12 -1.56 12.73
CA PHE A 996 -3.74 -2.20 13.99
C PHE A 996 -4.55 -3.47 14.25
N GLY A 997 -5.81 -3.51 13.82
CA GLY A 997 -6.65 -4.69 13.91
C GLY A 997 -6.05 -5.91 13.21
N ASP A 998 -5.46 -5.71 12.04
CA ASP A 998 -4.85 -6.77 11.24
C ASP A 998 -3.52 -7.22 11.85
N PHE A 999 -2.66 -6.29 12.24
CA PHE A 999 -1.39 -6.60 12.93
C PHE A 999 -1.61 -7.34 14.25
N PHE A 1000 -2.65 -6.96 14.99
CA PHE A 1000 -3.04 -7.63 16.23
C PHE A 1000 -3.60 -9.03 15.96
N LYS A 1001 -4.39 -9.20 14.90
CA LYS A 1001 -4.94 -10.51 14.48
C LYS A 1001 -3.83 -11.46 14.04
N GLU A 1002 -2.81 -10.94 13.36
CA GLU A 1002 -1.66 -11.71 12.89
C GLU A 1002 -0.75 -12.13 14.06
N GLY A 1003 -0.34 -11.20 14.93
CA GLY A 1003 0.50 -11.53 16.09
C GLY A 1003 -0.21 -12.35 17.17
N TYR A 1004 -1.45 -12.01 17.54
CA TYR A 1004 -2.24 -12.77 18.54
C TYR A 1004 -3.07 -13.88 17.89
N SER A 1005 -2.42 -14.72 17.10
CA SER A 1005 -3.07 -15.83 16.38
C SER A 1005 -3.23 -17.10 17.23
N PRO A 1006 -4.25 -17.93 16.98
CA PRO A 1006 -4.43 -19.22 17.67
C PRO A 1006 -3.22 -20.15 17.52
N SER A 1007 -2.51 -20.09 16.40
CA SER A 1007 -1.28 -20.85 16.14
C SER A 1007 -0.18 -20.56 17.14
N THR A 1008 0.04 -19.28 17.50
CA THR A 1008 1.07 -18.85 18.44
C THR A 1008 0.81 -19.39 19.85
N PHE A 1009 -0.46 -19.46 20.25
CA PHE A 1009 -0.89 -19.94 21.58
C PHE A 1009 -0.99 -21.47 21.68
N ALA A 1010 -1.10 -22.18 20.56
CA ALA A 1010 -1.17 -23.64 20.54
C ALA A 1010 0.20 -24.31 20.85
N LYS A 1011 1.31 -23.65 20.49
CA LYS A 1011 2.67 -24.22 20.57
C LYS A 1011 3.47 -23.80 21.80
N ASN A 1012 3.00 -22.80 22.54
CA ASN A 1012 3.73 -22.15 23.62
C ASN A 1012 2.90 -22.06 24.90
N SER A 1013 3.57 -22.06 26.07
CA SER A 1013 2.91 -21.71 27.33
C SER A 1013 2.27 -20.32 27.21
N SER A 1014 1.15 -20.07 27.89
CA SER A 1014 0.42 -18.81 27.71
C SER A 1014 1.28 -17.57 27.97
N ASP A 1015 2.19 -17.61 28.94
CA ASP A 1015 3.13 -16.50 29.21
C ASP A 1015 4.09 -16.24 28.04
N LYS A 1016 4.59 -17.31 27.42
CA LYS A 1016 5.52 -17.22 26.30
C LYS A 1016 4.82 -16.83 25.00
N ALA A 1017 3.64 -17.39 24.73
CA ALA A 1017 2.82 -17.03 23.58
C ALA A 1017 2.42 -15.55 23.61
N LEU A 1018 2.06 -15.02 24.78
CA LEU A 1018 1.74 -13.60 24.97
C LEU A 1018 2.94 -12.68 24.73
N LYS A 1019 4.16 -13.13 25.05
CA LYS A 1019 5.39 -12.38 24.78
C LYS A 1019 5.73 -12.34 23.30
N ILE A 1020 5.61 -13.47 22.60
CA ILE A 1020 5.82 -13.57 21.15
C ILE A 1020 4.79 -12.73 20.41
N ALA A 1021 3.50 -12.93 20.68
CA ALA A 1021 2.41 -12.19 20.03
C ALA A 1021 2.53 -10.67 20.26
N LEU A 1022 2.91 -10.26 21.48
CA LEU A 1022 3.17 -8.85 21.77
C LEU A 1022 4.33 -8.31 20.94
N ALA A 1023 5.45 -9.04 20.88
CA ALA A 1023 6.61 -8.62 20.10
C ALA A 1023 6.30 -8.51 18.61
N GLU A 1024 5.62 -9.50 18.03
CA GLU A 1024 5.21 -9.49 16.61
C GLU A 1024 4.31 -8.30 16.29
N THR A 1025 3.22 -8.09 17.05
CA THR A 1025 2.31 -6.98 16.81
C THR A 1025 3.00 -5.63 16.99
N VAL A 1026 3.82 -5.46 18.02
CA VAL A 1026 4.57 -4.21 18.25
C VAL A 1026 5.54 -3.94 17.10
N ASN A 1027 6.26 -4.96 16.63
CA ASN A 1027 7.20 -4.84 15.52
C ASN A 1027 6.50 -4.50 14.20
N MET A 1028 5.35 -5.11 13.90
CA MET A 1028 4.55 -4.79 12.71
C MET A 1028 4.07 -3.33 12.71
N VAL A 1029 3.55 -2.84 13.84
CA VAL A 1029 3.14 -1.43 13.97
C VAL A 1029 4.34 -0.49 13.84
N GLY A 1030 5.47 -0.85 14.44
CA GLY A 1030 6.70 -0.07 14.33
C GLY A 1030 7.24 -0.02 12.90
N PHE A 1031 7.19 -1.14 12.18
CA PHE A 1031 7.58 -1.21 10.79
C PHE A 1031 6.69 -0.33 9.92
N ASP A 1032 5.37 -0.42 10.05
CA ASP A 1032 4.44 0.37 9.22
C ASP A 1032 4.55 1.88 9.49
N LEU A 1033 4.75 2.29 10.76
CA LEU A 1033 5.06 3.69 11.11
C LEU A 1033 6.33 4.20 10.42
N THR A 1034 7.37 3.36 10.41
CA THR A 1034 8.66 3.69 9.81
C THR A 1034 8.53 3.87 8.29
N GLN A 1035 7.76 2.99 7.64
CA GLN A 1035 7.48 3.10 6.20
C GLN A 1035 6.66 4.34 5.85
N GLU A 1036 5.62 4.65 6.64
CA GLU A 1036 4.82 5.87 6.44
C GLU A 1036 5.65 7.16 6.60
N LEU A 1037 6.61 7.18 7.54
CA LEU A 1037 7.54 8.31 7.69
C LEU A 1037 8.50 8.44 6.50
N LYS A 1038 9.00 7.33 5.96
CA LYS A 1038 9.84 7.34 4.74
C LYS A 1038 9.11 7.95 3.56
N VAL A 1039 7.85 7.53 3.35
CA VAL A 1039 6.99 8.08 2.30
C VAL A 1039 6.68 9.56 2.56
N THR A 1040 6.41 9.94 3.82
CA THR A 1040 6.14 11.33 4.20
C THR A 1040 7.35 12.23 3.94
N ASN A 1041 8.56 11.77 4.29
CA ASN A 1041 9.80 12.51 4.01
C ASN A 1041 9.98 12.76 2.49
N LEU A 1042 9.60 11.78 1.65
CA LEU A 1042 9.68 11.91 0.19
C LEU A 1042 8.64 12.91 -0.33
N ARG A 1043 7.40 12.84 0.16
CA ARG A 1043 6.33 13.78 -0.21
C ARG A 1043 6.69 15.21 0.15
N ILE A 1044 7.31 15.42 1.33
CA ILE A 1044 7.80 16.74 1.72
C ILE A 1044 8.92 17.20 0.80
N LEU A 1045 9.89 16.35 0.42
CA LEU A 1045 10.91 16.73 -0.57
C LEU A 1045 10.28 17.22 -1.88
N GLN A 1046 9.31 16.47 -2.41
CA GLN A 1046 8.61 16.82 -3.65
C GLN A 1046 7.79 18.10 -3.50
N TYR A 1047 7.09 18.27 -2.38
CA TYR A 1047 6.34 19.48 -2.06
C TYR A 1047 7.27 20.71 -2.01
N MET A 1048 8.39 20.61 -1.29
CA MET A 1048 9.38 21.69 -1.18
C MET A 1048 9.95 22.08 -2.55
N LYS A 1049 10.33 21.10 -3.38
CA LYS A 1049 10.80 21.33 -4.75
C LYS A 1049 9.74 22.02 -5.60
N LYS A 1050 8.48 21.56 -5.52
CA LYS A 1050 7.36 22.18 -6.25
C LYS A 1050 7.14 23.62 -5.82
N GLN A 1051 7.11 23.90 -4.52
CA GLN A 1051 6.97 25.25 -3.98
C GLN A 1051 8.12 26.17 -4.42
N LEU A 1052 9.36 25.67 -4.44
CA LEU A 1052 10.52 26.42 -4.93
C LEU A 1052 10.42 26.74 -6.42
N LEU A 1053 9.99 25.77 -7.25
CA LEU A 1053 9.78 25.97 -8.68
C LEU A 1053 8.63 26.96 -8.97
N GLU A 1054 7.52 26.86 -8.23
CA GLU A 1054 6.43 27.83 -8.30
C GLU A 1054 6.91 29.22 -7.91
N ARG A 1055 7.73 29.33 -6.86
CA ARG A 1055 8.35 30.60 -6.45
C ARG A 1055 9.22 31.17 -7.56
N GLN A 1056 10.10 30.37 -8.16
CA GLN A 1056 10.94 30.79 -9.28
C GLN A 1056 10.10 31.30 -10.45
N ARG A 1057 9.03 30.59 -10.85
CA ARG A 1057 8.13 31.04 -11.93
C ARG A 1057 7.51 32.39 -11.63
N MET A 1058 7.03 32.59 -10.40
CA MET A 1058 6.48 33.88 -9.97
C MET A 1058 7.53 35.00 -10.01
N GLU A 1059 8.76 34.72 -9.55
CA GLU A 1059 9.84 35.69 -9.54
C GLU A 1059 10.27 36.10 -10.95
N VAL A 1060 10.48 35.14 -11.84
CA VAL A 1060 10.83 35.36 -13.25
C VAL A 1060 9.73 36.15 -13.97
N ARG A 1061 8.45 35.81 -13.73
CA ARG A 1061 7.33 36.57 -14.31
C ARG A 1061 7.35 38.03 -13.88
N SER A 1062 7.51 38.29 -12.59
CA SER A 1062 7.51 39.67 -12.10
C SER A 1062 8.77 40.44 -12.51
N LEU A 1063 9.92 39.78 -12.66
CA LEU A 1063 11.10 40.39 -13.30
C LEU A 1063 10.80 40.80 -14.75
N SER A 1064 10.14 39.93 -15.51
CA SER A 1064 9.72 40.22 -16.89
C SER A 1064 8.69 41.36 -16.99
N GLU A 1065 7.81 41.49 -15.99
CA GLU A 1065 6.85 42.61 -15.87
C GLU A 1065 7.55 43.94 -15.52
N MET A 1066 8.63 43.91 -14.75
CA MET A 1066 9.45 45.10 -14.46
C MET A 1066 10.22 45.56 -15.68
N ASP A 1067 10.90 44.61 -16.33
CA ASP A 1067 11.60 44.85 -17.59
C ASP A 1067 11.65 43.56 -18.40
N GLN A 1068 11.11 43.61 -19.60
CA GLN A 1068 11.04 42.43 -20.46
C GLN A 1068 12.43 41.93 -20.88
N SER A 1069 13.51 42.73 -20.74
CA SER A 1069 14.88 42.29 -21.06
C SER A 1069 15.50 41.39 -20.00
N ILE A 1070 14.88 41.28 -18.82
CA ILE A 1070 15.40 40.50 -17.70
C ILE A 1070 14.78 39.11 -17.72
N VAL A 1071 15.57 38.14 -18.16
CA VAL A 1071 15.20 36.73 -18.28
C VAL A 1071 16.33 35.90 -17.67
N PRO A 1072 16.32 35.66 -16.35
CA PRO A 1072 17.33 34.83 -15.68
C PRO A 1072 17.31 33.39 -16.18
N SER A 1073 18.46 32.70 -16.15
CA SER A 1073 18.54 31.26 -16.39
C SER A 1073 17.76 30.48 -15.31
N PRO A 1074 17.23 29.29 -15.63
CA PRO A 1074 16.59 28.45 -14.63
C PRO A 1074 17.57 28.01 -13.54
N TYR A 1075 17.14 28.10 -12.28
CA TYR A 1075 17.82 27.49 -11.14
C TYR A 1075 17.40 26.02 -10.99
N GLU A 1076 18.37 25.11 -10.85
CA GLU A 1076 18.10 23.70 -10.54
C GLU A 1076 18.44 23.42 -9.08
N PRO A 1077 17.46 23.03 -8.25
CA PRO A 1077 17.73 22.76 -6.85
C PRO A 1077 18.41 21.41 -6.65
N ASN A 1078 19.24 21.30 -5.62
CA ASN A 1078 19.91 20.04 -5.29
C ASN A 1078 19.00 19.07 -4.54
N ASP A 1079 19.22 17.77 -4.74
CA ASP A 1079 18.60 16.73 -3.92
C ASP A 1079 19.26 16.71 -2.54
N LYS A 1080 18.45 16.36 -1.52
CA LYS A 1080 18.93 16.14 -0.17
C LYS A 1080 18.82 14.67 0.19
N ASP A 1081 19.83 14.17 0.92
CA ASP A 1081 19.80 12.82 1.46
C ASP A 1081 18.59 12.63 2.37
N MET A 1082 17.90 11.51 2.15
CA MET A 1082 16.71 11.13 2.90
C MET A 1082 17.08 10.76 4.34
N LEU A 1083 16.18 11.05 5.28
CA LEU A 1083 16.36 10.65 6.67
C LEU A 1083 16.17 9.14 6.83
N SER A 1084 16.97 8.56 7.73
CA SER A 1084 16.70 7.24 8.29
C SER A 1084 15.84 7.35 9.55
N PHE A 1085 14.93 6.39 9.70
CA PHE A 1085 13.96 6.33 10.78
C PHE A 1085 14.16 5.03 11.55
N GLU A 1086 14.41 5.15 12.85
CA GLU A 1086 14.51 4.01 13.77
C GLU A 1086 13.12 3.55 14.20
N THR A 1087 12.95 2.28 14.56
CA THR A 1087 11.63 1.77 14.96
C THR A 1087 11.17 2.40 16.30
N PRO A 1088 9.89 2.79 16.43
CA PRO A 1088 9.38 3.49 17.62
C PRO A 1088 9.35 2.66 18.89
N TYR A 1089 9.55 1.34 18.79
CA TYR A 1089 9.33 0.39 19.88
C TYR A 1089 10.52 -0.57 20.04
N GLU A 1090 11.64 -0.06 20.57
CA GLU A 1090 12.87 -0.84 20.75
C GLU A 1090 12.70 -2.07 21.67
N ASP A 1091 11.89 -1.95 22.73
CA ASP A 1091 11.58 -3.04 23.65
C ASP A 1091 10.07 -3.31 23.72
N PRO A 1092 9.57 -4.33 23.01
CA PRO A 1092 8.17 -4.75 23.10
C PRO A 1092 7.74 -5.17 24.51
N MET A 1093 8.68 -5.58 25.38
CA MET A 1093 8.37 -6.00 26.75
C MET A 1093 7.94 -4.85 27.65
N LYS A 1094 8.22 -3.58 27.28
CA LYS A 1094 7.66 -2.39 27.96
C LYS A 1094 6.13 -2.44 28.05
N TYR A 1095 5.48 -3.05 27.06
CA TYR A 1095 4.03 -3.15 26.95
C TYR A 1095 3.44 -4.40 27.61
N SER A 1096 4.28 -5.29 28.14
CA SER A 1096 3.87 -6.60 28.70
C SER A 1096 2.86 -6.52 29.85
N ALA A 1097 2.69 -5.34 30.48
CA ALA A 1097 1.65 -5.11 31.46
C ALA A 1097 0.24 -5.38 30.91
N VAL A 1098 0.01 -5.22 29.60
CA VAL A 1098 -1.30 -5.49 28.97
C VAL A 1098 -1.68 -6.97 29.06
N ASN A 1099 -0.68 -7.86 29.11
CA ASN A 1099 -0.85 -9.30 29.25
C ASN A 1099 -1.50 -9.69 30.58
N LYS A 1100 -1.56 -8.81 31.59
CA LYS A 1100 -2.33 -9.05 32.81
C LYS A 1100 -3.85 -9.12 32.57
N SER A 1101 -4.32 -8.62 31.42
CA SER A 1101 -5.72 -8.73 31.01
C SER A 1101 -6.05 -10.14 30.50
N PHE A 1102 -5.03 -10.95 30.18
CA PHE A 1102 -5.18 -12.35 29.82
C PHE A 1102 -5.44 -13.21 31.07
N LYS A 1103 -6.55 -13.94 31.08
CA LYS A 1103 -6.91 -14.86 32.17
C LYS A 1103 -6.60 -16.33 31.82
N ASN A 1104 -7.04 -16.76 30.65
CA ASN A 1104 -6.79 -18.08 30.06
C ASN A 1104 -7.19 -18.05 28.58
N GLN A 1105 -6.70 -19.01 27.78
CA GLN A 1105 -6.92 -19.06 26.32
C GLN A 1105 -8.42 -19.06 25.96
N LYS A 1106 -9.24 -19.84 26.68
CA LYS A 1106 -10.68 -19.91 26.46
C LYS A 1106 -11.36 -18.55 26.65
N SER A 1107 -11.00 -17.82 27.71
CA SER A 1107 -11.53 -16.49 27.98
C SER A 1107 -11.02 -15.42 26.99
N PHE A 1108 -9.78 -15.58 26.53
CA PHE A 1108 -9.15 -14.69 25.56
C PHE A 1108 -9.82 -14.79 24.18
N PHE A 1109 -9.93 -15.99 23.62
CA PHE A 1109 -10.47 -16.18 22.27
C PHE A 1109 -12.02 -16.23 22.22
N GLU A 1110 -12.71 -16.58 23.32
CA GLU A 1110 -14.17 -16.80 23.31
C GLU A 1110 -14.98 -15.82 24.18
N ARG A 1111 -14.36 -15.03 25.09
CA ARG A 1111 -15.08 -14.21 26.09
C ARG A 1111 -14.71 -12.73 26.13
N GLY A 1112 -14.08 -12.21 25.07
CA GLY A 1112 -13.83 -10.78 24.90
C GLY A 1112 -12.64 -10.21 25.70
N ASP A 1113 -11.85 -11.04 26.41
CA ASP A 1113 -10.60 -10.57 27.03
C ASP A 1113 -9.58 -10.13 25.95
N ARG A 1114 -9.69 -10.64 24.71
CA ARG A 1114 -8.91 -10.23 23.54
C ARG A 1114 -9.13 -8.76 23.18
N ASP A 1115 -10.37 -8.28 23.15
CA ASP A 1115 -10.67 -6.88 22.81
C ASP A 1115 -10.20 -5.92 23.90
N ILE A 1116 -10.26 -6.35 25.16
CA ILE A 1116 -9.73 -5.58 26.30
C ILE A 1116 -8.20 -5.46 26.19
N LEU A 1117 -7.51 -6.54 25.84
CA LEU A 1117 -6.07 -6.51 25.63
C LEU A 1117 -5.72 -5.66 24.40
N LYS A 1118 -6.42 -5.88 23.27
CA LYS A 1118 -6.26 -5.12 22.03
C LYS A 1118 -6.40 -3.62 22.30
N ALA A 1119 -7.50 -3.18 22.91
CA ALA A 1119 -7.76 -1.77 23.18
C ALA A 1119 -6.70 -1.14 24.10
N LYS A 1120 -6.23 -1.86 25.12
CA LYS A 1120 -5.15 -1.38 26.00
C LYS A 1120 -3.81 -1.29 25.30
N LEU A 1121 -3.49 -2.30 24.47
CA LEU A 1121 -2.24 -2.30 23.71
C LEU A 1121 -2.26 -1.19 22.67
N GLU A 1122 -3.38 -1.02 21.96
CA GLU A 1122 -3.63 0.06 21.02
C GLU A 1122 -3.48 1.43 21.68
N GLU A 1123 -4.12 1.67 22.83
CA GLU A 1123 -4.06 2.95 23.55
C GLU A 1123 -2.62 3.31 23.95
N ILE A 1124 -1.86 2.35 24.47
CA ILE A 1124 -0.49 2.59 24.93
C ILE A 1124 0.46 2.77 23.73
N LEU A 1125 0.33 1.94 22.68
CA LEU A 1125 1.13 2.09 21.46
C LEU A 1125 0.81 3.38 20.73
N LYS A 1126 -0.46 3.77 20.63
CA LYS A 1126 -0.88 5.03 19.99
C LYS A 1126 -0.32 6.25 20.71
N LYS A 1127 -0.24 6.20 22.05
CA LYS A 1127 0.40 7.25 22.84
C LYS A 1127 1.90 7.35 22.56
N ASP A 1128 2.62 6.22 22.57
CA ASP A 1128 4.06 6.21 22.31
C ASP A 1128 4.36 6.56 20.84
N ALA A 1129 3.56 6.07 19.90
CA ALA A 1129 3.61 6.46 18.48
C ALA A 1129 3.38 7.96 18.30
N SER A 1130 2.41 8.57 18.99
CA SER A 1130 2.17 10.01 18.91
C SER A 1130 3.36 10.81 19.43
N SER A 1131 4.04 10.33 20.47
CA SER A 1131 5.28 10.97 20.97
C SER A 1131 6.40 10.84 19.95
N TYR A 1132 6.64 9.62 19.46
CA TYR A 1132 7.66 9.33 18.46
C TYR A 1132 7.44 10.11 17.16
N LEU A 1133 6.21 10.17 16.65
CA LEU A 1133 5.86 10.96 15.47
C LEU A 1133 6.09 12.46 15.70
N GLY A 1134 5.88 12.95 16.93
CA GLY A 1134 6.26 14.33 17.30
C GLY A 1134 7.76 14.57 17.19
N ASP A 1135 8.58 13.65 17.72
CA ASP A 1135 10.04 13.73 17.67
C ASP A 1135 10.57 13.61 16.22
N GLN A 1136 10.02 12.66 15.44
CA GLN A 1136 10.38 12.50 14.03
C GLN A 1136 9.91 13.67 13.17
N LYS A 1137 8.74 14.26 13.48
CA LYS A 1137 8.29 15.50 12.85
C LYS A 1137 9.31 16.61 13.06
N GLU A 1138 9.79 16.82 14.29
CA GLU A 1138 10.81 17.85 14.56
C GLU A 1138 12.11 17.58 13.79
N ARG A 1139 12.49 16.30 13.61
CA ARG A 1139 13.65 15.92 12.76
C ARG A 1139 13.42 16.26 11.29
N ILE A 1140 12.24 15.98 10.75
CA ILE A 1140 11.88 16.32 9.36
C ILE A 1140 11.77 17.83 9.20
N GLU A 1141 11.19 18.56 10.16
CA GLU A 1141 11.13 20.04 10.16
C GLU A 1141 12.55 20.62 10.06
N LYS A 1142 13.47 20.21 10.92
CA LYS A 1142 14.87 20.67 10.85
C LYS A 1142 15.55 20.33 9.53
N TRP A 1143 15.28 19.13 8.99
CA TRP A 1143 15.83 18.70 7.72
C TRP A 1143 15.26 19.54 6.56
N ALA A 1144 13.96 19.82 6.56
CA ALA A 1144 13.26 20.63 5.57
C ALA A 1144 13.69 22.09 5.65
N ASP A 1145 13.68 22.69 6.84
CA ASP A 1145 14.08 24.07 7.10
C ASP A 1145 15.49 24.34 6.55
N LEU A 1146 16.45 23.45 6.86
CA LEU A 1146 17.82 23.57 6.35
C LEU A 1146 17.88 23.53 4.81
N TRP A 1147 17.10 22.66 4.17
CA TRP A 1147 17.08 22.58 2.70
C TRP A 1147 16.43 23.82 2.09
N ILE A 1148 15.30 24.26 2.64
CA ILE A 1148 14.58 25.45 2.16
C ILE A 1148 15.43 26.70 2.35
N ASP A 1149 16.10 26.86 3.49
CA ASP A 1149 16.98 28.00 3.75
C ASP A 1149 18.11 28.05 2.71
N ASP A 1150 18.79 26.93 2.47
CA ASP A 1150 19.90 26.84 1.52
C ASP A 1150 19.43 27.12 0.08
N GLU A 1151 18.37 26.45 -0.36
CA GLU A 1151 17.92 26.49 -1.76
C GLU A 1151 17.11 27.76 -2.09
N ALA A 1152 16.32 28.30 -1.15
CA ALA A 1152 15.62 29.57 -1.35
C ALA A 1152 16.61 30.74 -1.35
N GLU A 1153 17.67 30.70 -0.54
CA GLU A 1153 18.72 31.70 -0.57
C GLU A 1153 19.56 31.59 -1.84
N ALA A 1154 19.92 30.37 -2.26
CA ALA A 1154 20.60 30.14 -3.52
C ALA A 1154 19.78 30.63 -4.72
N LEU A 1155 18.48 30.33 -4.78
CA LEU A 1155 17.56 30.85 -5.79
C LEU A 1155 17.51 32.40 -5.76
N ARG A 1156 17.42 33.01 -4.59
CA ARG A 1156 17.41 34.48 -4.44
C ARG A 1156 18.69 35.10 -4.99
N VAL A 1157 19.84 34.56 -4.60
CA VAL A 1157 21.16 35.04 -5.03
C VAL A 1157 21.33 34.85 -6.54
N HIS A 1158 20.95 33.67 -7.06
CA HIS A 1158 20.96 33.34 -8.48
C HIS A 1158 20.18 34.37 -9.30
N LEU A 1159 18.90 34.55 -8.99
CA LEU A 1159 18.03 35.48 -9.72
C LEU A 1159 18.50 36.93 -9.62
N LEU A 1160 19.00 37.35 -8.45
CA LEU A 1160 19.56 38.69 -8.27
C LEU A 1160 20.82 38.90 -9.11
N GLN A 1161 21.77 37.97 -9.06
CA GLN A 1161 23.03 38.07 -9.80
C GLN A 1161 22.78 38.07 -11.30
N GLU A 1162 22.02 37.11 -11.81
CA GLU A 1162 21.66 37.02 -13.24
C GLU A 1162 20.95 38.29 -13.73
N SER A 1163 20.02 38.83 -12.94
CA SER A 1163 19.31 40.07 -13.31
C SER A 1163 20.25 41.27 -13.36
N LEU A 1164 21.16 41.40 -12.39
CA LEU A 1164 22.12 42.51 -12.35
C LEU A 1164 23.16 42.41 -13.46
N VAL A 1165 23.64 41.20 -13.77
CA VAL A 1165 24.56 40.96 -14.88
C VAL A 1165 23.90 41.36 -16.20
N GLN A 1166 22.62 41.02 -16.41
CA GLN A 1166 21.89 41.41 -17.62
C GLN A 1166 21.73 42.93 -17.75
N ILE A 1167 21.39 43.63 -16.67
CA ILE A 1167 21.31 45.10 -16.65
C ILE A 1167 22.67 45.73 -17.00
N GLU A 1168 23.76 45.22 -16.42
CA GLU A 1168 25.10 45.74 -16.68
C GLU A 1168 25.58 45.44 -18.11
N SER A 1169 25.23 44.27 -18.64
CA SER A 1169 25.44 43.92 -20.05
C SER A 1169 24.72 44.90 -20.99
N GLU A 1170 23.45 45.21 -20.75
CA GLU A 1170 22.70 46.18 -21.57
C GLU A 1170 23.29 47.59 -21.48
N ARG A 1171 23.71 48.03 -20.27
CA ARG A 1171 24.42 49.32 -20.09
C ARG A 1171 25.70 49.40 -20.91
N THR A 1172 26.52 48.35 -20.86
CA THR A 1172 27.79 48.31 -21.58
C THR A 1172 27.56 48.37 -23.10
N LEU A 1173 26.53 47.69 -23.62
CA LEU A 1173 26.15 47.74 -25.03
C LEU A 1173 25.60 49.11 -25.49
N LEU A 1174 24.87 49.80 -24.62
CA LEU A 1174 24.41 51.16 -24.88
C LEU A 1174 25.59 52.17 -24.93
N ASP A 1175 26.70 51.87 -24.25
CA ASP A 1175 27.92 52.69 -24.22
C ASP A 1175 28.97 52.35 -25.30
N GLY A 1176 29.09 51.08 -25.72
CA GLY A 1176 30.12 50.62 -26.68
C GLY A 1176 29.59 50.19 -28.06
N SER A 1177 30.04 50.80 -29.16
CA SER A 1177 29.68 50.39 -30.53
C SER A 1177 30.34 49.07 -30.97
N GLU A 1178 31.57 48.80 -30.52
CA GLU A 1178 32.33 47.60 -30.94
C GLU A 1178 31.78 46.29 -30.37
N GLN A 1179 31.22 46.30 -29.15
CA GLN A 1179 30.66 45.09 -28.51
C GLN A 1179 29.34 44.64 -29.16
N LEU A 1180 28.45 45.58 -29.52
CA LEU A 1180 27.22 45.26 -30.24
C LEU A 1180 27.50 44.66 -31.62
N GLU A 1181 28.50 45.20 -32.35
CA GLU A 1181 28.95 44.62 -33.62
C GLU A 1181 29.52 43.22 -33.46
N GLN A 1182 30.20 42.94 -32.34
CA GLN A 1182 30.72 41.61 -32.04
C GLN A 1182 29.59 40.61 -31.75
N TRP A 1183 28.57 41.00 -30.99
CA TRP A 1183 27.41 40.14 -30.69
C TRP A 1183 26.55 39.91 -31.92
N GLN A 1184 26.36 40.93 -32.75
CA GLN A 1184 25.71 40.80 -34.06
C GLN A 1184 26.46 39.80 -34.94
N LYS A 1185 27.80 39.87 -35.02
CA LYS A 1185 28.59 38.88 -35.76
C LYS A 1185 28.45 37.47 -35.20
N THR A 1186 28.42 37.30 -33.88
CA THR A 1186 28.20 35.99 -33.25
C THR A 1186 26.81 35.44 -33.57
N TYR A 1187 25.76 36.26 -33.44
CA TYR A 1187 24.39 35.87 -33.78
C TYR A 1187 24.21 35.57 -35.28
N GLU A 1188 24.82 36.37 -36.15
CA GLU A 1188 24.75 36.20 -37.60
C GLU A 1188 25.54 34.96 -38.06
N LYS A 1189 26.61 34.60 -37.34
CA LYS A 1189 27.32 33.33 -37.49
C LYS A 1189 26.44 32.15 -37.07
N ILE A 1190 25.82 32.20 -35.87
CA ILE A 1190 24.86 31.18 -35.40
C ILE A 1190 23.75 30.99 -36.43
N ARG A 1191 23.13 32.08 -36.89
CA ARG A 1191 22.04 32.04 -37.88
C ARG A 1191 22.48 31.49 -39.25
N GLN A 1192 23.69 31.79 -39.71
CA GLN A 1192 24.22 31.23 -40.95
C GLN A 1192 24.50 29.73 -40.83
N GLU A 1193 24.95 29.29 -39.66
CA GLU A 1193 25.21 27.88 -39.37
C GLU A 1193 23.89 27.10 -39.19
N GLU A 1194 22.85 27.71 -38.61
CA GLU A 1194 21.48 27.15 -38.53
C GLU A 1194 20.79 27.02 -39.89
N LEU A 1195 21.12 27.86 -40.86
CA LEU A 1195 20.59 27.77 -42.23
C LEU A 1195 21.25 26.66 -43.06
N VAL A 1196 22.35 26.08 -42.56
CA VAL A 1196 23.17 25.06 -43.23
C VAL A 1196 23.00 23.67 -42.60
N GLN A 1197 22.59 23.59 -41.33
CA GLN A 1197 22.11 22.38 -40.66
C GLN A 1197 20.67 22.06 -41.08
#